data_AF-A0A3D2Z2H7-F1
#
_entry.id   AF-A0A3D2Z2H7-F1
#
_cell.length_a   1.000
_cell.length_b   1.000
_cell.length_c   1.000
_cell.angle_alpha   90.00
_cell.angle_beta   90.00
_cell.angle_gamma   90.00
#
_symmetry.space_group_name_H-M   'P 1'
#
loop_
_entity.id
_entity.type
_entity.pdbx_description
1 polymer ?
#
loop_
_entity_poly.entity_id
_entity_poly.type
_entity_poly.pdbx_seq_one_letter_code
_entity_poly.pdbx_strand_id
1 'polypeptide(L)'
;MGYRRTMSAASRHGLFLMLLFAGATLHAQSGYRLMSQTIEVNQARHWRAWSIPQGLVTISPSGSVQPRSLAASVNASLNAGDFTYELAGALRNFYDNSADDAGVLRATGGIKRARSSPSSAGRTMDGDNLTYWEPDAEDDLSAWRVELDLGRLVSATRIVVRFVEDDPDDRADPFYQFRVHTATGQNPFDDVTNASLDYRLAGGTTQPNTDQREFSFDLDPALVHSESWTGRMVQYVLIAVTDRRGSRGEQVGESEYDDLPSADRGDIEFIWLIGGEQRLVDATQYAALTAEEQGGQRYFRRERPRLAEVEVWTAGNNVALSIIGRGGSLQEGNPNSAPELAFDGSIRSNWNATVFSTVGDIAGWGLLKMDLGALLRLYAVRIITRRPARAERVLFGYQLRGSDGSVAPDGSLIWESLSGDDRLFNQNTRLFEDRFDPRSLRFLEFRNLDTARRTLAHLGNRSQSVVTEIQVYSQGSVPEVVMESDLIDLNSARILRSVTWDADVVEGTSVEIRTRTGDILREVNHYFLSTGEEVTKAEFDKKPSFFQGPVEVETVPGAGWSNFSQAYRVPGEAVLSPSPRRFLIIEARLLASTPDTAATLRSISVATLQPVASQLVAEVSPKSEVAVGEPVDFELYLRSSFASNVGGFDRLRLTAPSLGKVVLRGIDLGDEDDFVAATTQSFRRAIGDSLFRDAQGQELSVSGEGTDSLQVELPVATRATGPDLVRLSFTSTVFQSGSTFGLQAASSSSPDTWQSADAGDAVGDELAAGSGLTVLTPLGGGQVRLSDASSRVFTPNGDGINDQAVFEFAVLTINVDRQVGIDLYDLSGHRVRSLRETRDLANGLYRFQWDGRTDDGVLVPPGIYIVRYEVDSDAGGSTPTGTISVAY
;
A
#
# COMPACT_ATOMS: atom_id res chain seq x y z
N MET A 1 -53.25 41.18 -11.52
CA MET A 1 -53.49 42.44 -12.24
C MET A 1 -52.19 42.85 -12.90
N GLY A 2 -52.18 42.92 -14.23
CA GLY A 2 -50.97 43.15 -15.01
C GLY A 2 -50.56 44.62 -15.10
N TYR A 3 -49.41 44.82 -15.72
CA TYR A 3 -49.04 45.75 -16.80
C TYR A 3 -47.50 45.81 -16.78
N ARG A 4 -46.68 45.91 -17.84
CA ARG A 4 -46.71 45.79 -19.31
C ARG A 4 -45.38 46.46 -19.76
N ARG A 5 -44.87 46.10 -20.95
CA ARG A 5 -43.83 46.79 -21.77
C ARG A 5 -42.39 46.29 -21.55
N THR A 6 -41.57 46.02 -22.57
CA THR A 6 -41.68 46.16 -24.04
C THR A 6 -40.53 45.38 -24.68
N MET A 7 -40.82 44.64 -25.75
CA MET A 7 -39.81 44.21 -26.73
C MET A 7 -39.58 45.33 -27.75
N SER A 8 -38.33 45.57 -28.14
CA SER A 8 -37.97 46.12 -29.44
C SER A 8 -36.61 45.58 -29.85
N ALA A 9 -36.59 44.87 -30.97
CA ALA A 9 -35.43 44.28 -31.60
C ALA A 9 -34.60 45.32 -32.36
N ALA A 10 -33.28 45.12 -32.43
CA ALA A 10 -32.46 45.55 -33.55
C ALA A 10 -31.24 44.64 -33.66
N SER A 11 -31.11 44.00 -34.82
CA SER A 11 -30.05 43.09 -35.21
C SER A 11 -28.73 43.83 -35.43
N ARG A 12 -27.61 43.13 -35.20
CA ARG A 12 -26.40 43.23 -36.03
C ARG A 12 -25.47 42.05 -35.76
N HIS A 13 -25.09 41.39 -36.84
CA HIS A 13 -24.14 40.29 -36.88
C HIS A 13 -22.79 40.70 -36.29
N GLY A 14 -22.33 39.94 -35.30
CA GLY A 14 -20.96 39.95 -34.82
C GLY A 14 -20.53 38.50 -34.68
N LEU A 15 -19.68 38.07 -35.61
CA LEU A 15 -19.00 36.77 -35.62
C LEU A 15 -18.11 36.71 -34.35
N PHE A 16 -18.62 36.15 -33.26
CA PHE A 16 -17.79 35.87 -32.08
C PHE A 16 -17.24 34.45 -32.22
N LEU A 17 -15.96 34.39 -32.59
CA LEU A 17 -15.11 33.22 -32.43
C LEU A 17 -15.07 32.91 -30.92
N MET A 18 -15.96 32.05 -30.42
CA MET A 18 -15.79 31.43 -29.11
C MET A 18 -14.65 30.42 -29.27
N LEU A 19 -13.44 30.86 -28.91
CA LEU A 19 -12.39 29.95 -28.45
C LEU A 19 -12.95 29.20 -27.25
N LEU A 20 -13.53 28.02 -27.52
CA LEU A 20 -13.65 26.95 -26.54
C LEU A 20 -12.21 26.57 -26.17
N PHE A 21 -11.68 27.22 -25.14
CA PHE A 21 -10.65 26.62 -24.32
C PHE A 21 -11.30 25.37 -23.70
N ALA A 22 -11.21 24.25 -24.42
CA ALA A 22 -11.16 22.96 -23.77
C ALA A 22 -9.94 23.02 -22.86
N GLY A 23 -10.18 23.34 -21.60
CA GLY A 23 -9.20 23.13 -20.55
C GLY A 23 -8.94 21.65 -20.49
N ALA A 24 -8.01 21.16 -21.30
CA ALA A 24 -7.18 20.07 -20.88
C ALA A 24 -6.54 20.55 -19.59
N THR A 25 -7.08 20.11 -18.46
CA THR A 25 -6.33 20.08 -17.22
C THR A 25 -5.06 19.30 -17.55
N LEU A 26 -3.98 20.02 -17.86
CA LEU A 26 -2.63 19.53 -17.61
C LEU A 26 -2.64 19.12 -16.14
N HIS A 27 -2.85 17.84 -15.86
CA HIS A 27 -2.57 17.29 -14.54
C HIS A 27 -1.11 17.62 -14.27
N ALA A 28 -0.89 18.64 -13.45
CA ALA A 28 0.43 18.94 -12.91
C ALA A 28 0.92 17.64 -12.28
N GLN A 29 2.07 17.13 -12.73
CA GLN A 29 2.69 15.87 -12.30
C GLN A 29 2.44 15.60 -10.80
N SER A 30 1.39 14.84 -10.51
CA SER A 30 1.00 14.45 -9.16
C SER A 30 1.63 13.09 -8.94
N GLY A 31 2.47 12.95 -7.92
CA GLY A 31 3.11 11.66 -7.60
C GLY A 31 4.59 11.53 -7.95
N TYR A 32 5.12 12.32 -8.88
CA TYR A 32 6.53 12.25 -9.29
C TYR A 32 6.99 13.54 -10.00
N ARG A 33 8.30 13.66 -10.23
CA ARG A 33 8.91 14.64 -11.13
C ARG A 33 9.68 13.92 -12.23
N LEU A 34 9.32 14.15 -13.49
CA LEU A 34 10.04 13.62 -14.65
C LEU A 34 11.08 14.64 -15.13
N MET A 35 12.34 14.21 -15.19
CA MET A 35 13.46 14.96 -15.75
C MET A 35 13.93 14.31 -17.07
N SER A 36 14.99 14.86 -17.69
CA SER A 36 15.51 14.34 -18.95
C SER A 36 16.04 12.91 -18.85
N GLN A 37 16.61 12.52 -17.70
CA GLN A 37 17.23 11.21 -17.48
C GLN A 37 16.83 10.57 -16.14
N THR A 38 15.91 11.16 -15.38
CA THR A 38 15.50 10.63 -14.08
C THR A 38 14.02 10.82 -13.84
N ILE A 39 13.45 9.91 -13.07
CA ILE A 39 12.15 10.04 -12.42
C ILE A 39 12.45 10.22 -10.93
N GLU A 40 11.81 11.18 -10.26
CA GLU A 40 12.06 11.45 -8.85
C GLU A 40 10.77 11.52 -8.02
N VAL A 41 10.79 10.88 -6.85
CA VAL A 41 9.73 10.89 -5.85
C VAL A 41 10.37 11.24 -4.52
N ASN A 42 10.36 12.53 -4.15
CA ASN A 42 11.11 13.05 -2.99
C ASN A 42 10.40 14.21 -2.25
N GLN A 43 9.08 14.37 -2.40
CA GLN A 43 8.34 15.49 -1.80
C GLN A 43 7.01 15.01 -1.22
N ALA A 44 6.52 15.71 -0.19
CA ALA A 44 5.25 15.35 0.47
C ALA A 44 4.08 15.28 -0.51
N ARG A 45 4.01 16.20 -1.49
CA ARG A 45 2.98 16.16 -2.54
C ARG A 45 3.08 14.96 -3.49
N HIS A 46 4.27 14.39 -3.65
CA HIS A 46 4.45 13.19 -4.46
C HIS A 46 3.83 12.00 -3.71
N TRP A 47 4.22 11.78 -2.46
CA TRP A 47 3.66 10.70 -1.63
C TRP A 47 2.14 10.81 -1.44
N ARG A 48 1.59 12.02 -1.29
CA ARG A 48 0.13 12.21 -1.13
C ARG A 48 -0.68 11.85 -2.38
N ALA A 49 -0.06 11.81 -3.55
CA ALA A 49 -0.71 11.39 -4.77
C ALA A 49 -0.61 9.87 -4.99
N TRP A 50 0.28 9.18 -4.27
CA TRP A 50 0.33 7.73 -4.33
C TRP A 50 -0.91 7.11 -3.68
N SER A 51 -1.31 5.94 -4.16
CA SER A 51 -2.28 5.09 -3.48
C SER A 51 -1.66 4.55 -2.20
N ILE A 52 -2.20 4.97 -1.06
CA ILE A 52 -1.71 4.59 0.27
C ILE A 52 -2.89 4.22 1.16
N PRO A 53 -2.83 3.10 1.91
CA PRO A 53 -3.85 2.74 2.89
C PRO A 53 -4.15 3.88 3.86
N GLN A 54 -5.40 4.36 3.84
CA GLN A 54 -5.80 5.53 4.61
C GLN A 54 -5.51 5.37 6.11
N GLY A 55 -4.90 6.40 6.68
CA GLY A 55 -4.64 6.49 8.12
C GLY A 55 -3.51 5.59 8.63
N LEU A 56 -2.75 4.92 7.76
CA LEU A 56 -1.64 4.04 8.17
C LEU A 56 -0.24 4.62 8.02
N VAL A 57 -0.08 5.77 7.36
CA VAL A 57 1.22 6.45 7.23
C VAL A 57 1.16 7.88 7.75
N THR A 58 2.32 8.40 8.13
CA THR A 58 2.54 9.83 8.32
C THR A 58 3.48 10.31 7.21
N ILE A 59 3.08 11.40 6.55
CA ILE A 59 3.91 12.08 5.55
C ILE A 59 4.39 13.39 6.17
N SER A 60 5.70 13.51 6.42
CA SER A 60 6.28 14.71 7.01
C SER A 60 6.21 15.90 6.05
N PRO A 61 6.19 17.15 6.56
CA PRO A 61 6.30 18.34 5.71
C PRO A 61 7.55 18.35 4.82
N SER A 62 8.65 17.74 5.29
CA SER A 62 9.91 17.58 4.55
C SER A 62 9.86 16.53 3.44
N GLY A 63 8.79 15.74 3.32
CA GLY A 63 8.62 14.77 2.24
C GLY A 63 9.18 13.37 2.53
N SER A 64 9.26 12.97 3.80
CA SER A 64 9.45 11.56 4.18
C SER A 64 8.11 10.90 4.48
N VAL A 65 8.04 9.59 4.26
CA VAL A 65 6.88 8.75 4.59
C VAL A 65 7.29 7.63 5.55
N GLN A 66 6.48 7.40 6.57
CA GLN A 66 6.72 6.39 7.61
C GLN A 66 5.39 5.74 8.02
N PRO A 67 5.36 4.42 8.30
CA PRO A 67 4.20 3.78 8.92
C PRO A 67 3.85 4.45 10.27
N ARG A 68 2.57 4.61 10.56
CA ARG A 68 2.11 5.08 11.86
C ARG A 68 2.33 4.00 12.92
N SER A 69 2.69 4.44 14.13
CA SER A 69 2.59 3.61 15.32
C SER A 69 1.24 3.84 15.99
N LEU A 70 0.52 2.75 16.24
CA LEU A 70 -0.81 2.77 16.86
C LEU A 70 -0.66 2.60 18.38
N ALA A 71 -1.17 3.57 19.14
CA ALA A 71 -1.07 3.55 20.59
C ALA A 71 -2.03 2.52 21.23
N ALA A 72 -1.57 1.88 22.31
CA ALA A 72 -2.39 0.98 23.13
C ALA A 72 -3.51 1.70 23.92
N SER A 73 -3.46 3.03 23.99
CA SER A 73 -4.53 3.89 24.50
C SER A 73 -4.47 5.23 23.79
N VAL A 74 -5.63 5.83 23.53
CA VAL A 74 -5.76 7.10 22.81
C VAL A 74 -6.58 8.07 23.66
N ASN A 75 -6.16 9.33 23.74
CA ASN A 75 -7.05 10.40 24.20
C ASN A 75 -7.99 10.76 23.04
N ALA A 76 -9.23 10.27 23.10
CA ALA A 76 -10.22 10.43 22.03
C ALA A 76 -10.73 11.86 21.85
N SER A 77 -10.50 12.74 22.83
CA SER A 77 -10.88 14.16 22.73
C SER A 77 -10.07 14.88 21.64
N LEU A 78 -8.75 14.67 21.62
CA LEU A 78 -7.82 15.37 20.71
C LEU A 78 -8.09 15.12 19.22
N ASN A 79 -8.67 13.97 18.89
CA ASN A 79 -8.95 13.59 17.51
C ASN A 79 -10.45 13.47 17.22
N ALA A 80 -11.32 14.02 18.07
CA ALA A 80 -12.76 13.97 17.85
C ALA A 80 -13.17 14.63 16.52
N GLY A 81 -12.48 15.69 16.12
CA GLY A 81 -12.73 16.43 14.88
C GLY A 81 -12.43 15.65 13.59
N ASP A 82 -11.75 14.50 13.67
CA ASP A 82 -11.49 13.63 12.52
C ASP A 82 -12.73 12.83 12.10
N PHE A 83 -13.80 12.85 12.91
CA PHE A 83 -14.97 11.99 12.72
C PHE A 83 -16.23 12.83 12.50
N THR A 84 -16.96 12.45 11.44
CA THR A 84 -18.23 13.06 11.06
C THR A 84 -19.28 11.97 10.89
N TYR A 85 -20.49 12.22 11.41
CA TYR A 85 -21.59 11.26 11.36
C TYR A 85 -22.93 11.95 11.05
N GLU A 86 -23.88 11.19 10.52
CA GLU A 86 -25.20 11.69 10.14
C GLU A 86 -26.12 11.88 11.35
N LEU A 87 -26.92 12.94 11.32
CA LEU A 87 -27.96 13.25 12.30
C LEU A 87 -29.33 13.39 11.63
N ALA A 88 -30.37 13.03 12.36
CA ALA A 88 -31.74 13.36 11.95
C ALA A 88 -31.92 14.89 11.89
N GLY A 89 -32.49 15.42 10.81
CA GLY A 89 -32.62 16.87 10.59
C GLY A 89 -33.32 17.65 11.71
N ALA A 90 -34.21 16.99 12.48
CA ALA A 90 -34.86 17.57 13.66
C ALA A 90 -33.88 17.95 14.79
N LEU A 91 -32.65 17.42 14.78
CA LEU A 91 -31.63 17.63 15.80
C LEU A 91 -30.76 18.88 15.59
N ARG A 92 -30.89 19.60 14.47
CA ARG A 92 -30.05 20.76 14.11
C ARG A 92 -29.81 21.74 15.26
N ASN A 93 -30.86 22.12 15.99
CA ASN A 93 -30.79 23.15 17.03
C ASN A 93 -30.23 22.63 18.38
N PHE A 94 -29.79 21.37 18.43
CA PHE A 94 -29.27 20.72 19.62
C PHE A 94 -27.78 20.38 19.54
N TYR A 95 -27.18 20.58 18.36
CA TYR A 95 -25.80 20.27 18.02
C TYR A 95 -25.17 21.48 17.34
N ASP A 96 -24.39 22.27 18.08
CA ASP A 96 -23.71 23.46 17.58
C ASP A 96 -22.58 23.07 16.61
N ASN A 97 -22.09 21.83 16.70
CA ASN A 97 -21.12 21.20 15.79
C ASN A 97 -21.74 20.55 14.55
N SER A 98 -23.00 20.88 14.22
CA SER A 98 -23.70 20.32 13.05
C SER A 98 -23.84 21.32 11.90
N ALA A 99 -23.74 20.79 10.67
CA ALA A 99 -23.91 21.55 9.44
C ALA A 99 -24.65 20.73 8.38
N ASP A 100 -25.31 21.41 7.43
CA ASP A 100 -25.84 20.72 6.25
C ASP A 100 -24.72 20.49 5.25
N ASP A 101 -24.60 19.25 4.81
CA ASP A 101 -23.72 18.84 3.73
C ASP A 101 -24.55 18.07 2.69
N ALA A 102 -24.65 18.63 1.48
CA ALA A 102 -25.46 18.10 0.39
C ALA A 102 -26.92 17.73 0.76
N GLY A 103 -27.53 18.44 1.72
CA GLY A 103 -28.91 18.20 2.17
C GLY A 103 -29.05 17.15 3.29
N VAL A 104 -27.94 16.61 3.79
CA VAL A 104 -27.87 15.73 4.96
C VAL A 104 -27.29 16.52 6.14
N LEU A 105 -27.95 16.47 7.30
CA LEU A 105 -27.41 17.09 8.51
C LEU A 105 -26.31 16.19 9.07
N ARG A 106 -25.09 16.72 9.17
CA ARG A 106 -23.93 16.01 9.73
C ARG A 106 -23.39 16.74 10.95
N ALA A 107 -22.94 16.00 11.96
CA ALA A 107 -22.15 16.55 13.06
C ALA A 107 -20.70 16.06 12.97
N THR A 108 -19.76 16.94 13.30
CA THR A 108 -18.33 16.62 13.42
C THR A 108 -17.95 16.66 14.89
N GLY A 109 -17.16 15.71 15.38
CA GLY A 109 -16.74 15.69 16.79
C GLY A 109 -16.06 17.00 17.21
N GLY A 110 -16.13 17.32 18.50
CA GLY A 110 -15.76 18.62 19.05
C GLY A 110 -16.71 19.05 20.17
N ILE A 111 -16.97 20.35 20.27
CA ILE A 111 -17.95 20.88 21.22
C ILE A 111 -19.35 20.74 20.64
N LYS A 112 -20.12 19.79 21.18
CA LYS A 112 -21.55 19.64 20.86
C LYS A 112 -22.32 20.90 21.24
N ARG A 113 -22.05 21.42 22.43
CA ARG A 113 -22.75 22.61 22.96
C ARG A 113 -22.02 23.21 24.16
N ALA A 114 -21.89 24.52 24.19
CA ALA A 114 -21.50 25.29 25.36
C ALA A 114 -22.45 26.48 25.50
N ARG A 115 -23.04 26.67 26.68
CA ARG A 115 -23.99 27.78 26.91
C ARG A 115 -23.32 29.06 27.38
N SER A 116 -22.16 28.93 28.00
CA SER A 116 -21.31 30.03 28.45
C SER A 116 -19.98 30.00 27.69
N SER A 117 -19.47 31.17 27.30
CA SER A 117 -18.21 31.34 26.58
C SER A 117 -17.95 30.35 25.41
N PRO A 118 -18.91 30.13 24.49
CA PRO A 118 -18.85 29.03 23.51
C PRO A 118 -17.65 29.10 22.56
N SER A 119 -17.15 30.31 22.24
CA SER A 119 -15.99 30.51 21.37
C SER A 119 -14.67 29.95 21.94
N SER A 120 -14.60 29.77 23.26
CA SER A 120 -13.42 29.24 23.95
C SER A 120 -13.57 27.78 24.37
N ALA A 121 -14.77 27.21 24.29
CA ALA A 121 -15.05 25.85 24.75
C ALA A 121 -14.20 24.78 24.06
N GLY A 122 -13.82 24.99 22.79
CA GLY A 122 -12.95 24.06 22.06
C GLY A 122 -11.56 23.88 22.66
N ARG A 123 -11.12 24.80 23.52
CA ARG A 123 -9.84 24.71 24.25
C ARG A 123 -9.82 23.58 25.27
N THR A 124 -10.97 23.06 25.70
CA THR A 124 -11.02 21.95 26.68
C THR A 124 -10.60 20.59 26.09
N MET A 125 -10.07 20.57 24.88
CA MET A 125 -9.75 19.35 24.11
C MET A 125 -8.68 19.62 23.03
N ASP A 126 -7.88 20.68 23.18
CA ASP A 126 -6.87 21.07 22.19
C ASP A 126 -5.46 20.51 22.50
N GLY A 127 -5.30 19.92 23.70
CA GLY A 127 -4.08 19.32 24.18
C GLY A 127 -3.10 20.31 24.81
N ASP A 128 -3.51 21.56 25.04
CA ASP A 128 -2.70 22.61 25.65
C ASP A 128 -3.24 22.98 27.04
N ASN A 129 -2.51 22.58 28.08
CA ASN A 129 -2.89 22.87 29.47
C ASN A 129 -2.83 24.36 29.84
N LEU A 130 -2.34 25.23 28.95
CA LEU A 130 -2.29 26.68 29.15
C LEU A 130 -3.50 27.41 28.55
N THR A 131 -4.22 26.78 27.62
CA THR A 131 -5.47 27.33 27.10
C THR A 131 -6.62 26.88 28.01
N TYR A 132 -7.75 27.59 27.95
CA TYR A 132 -8.87 27.27 28.81
C TYR A 132 -10.22 27.78 28.30
N TRP A 133 -11.25 27.09 28.78
CA TRP A 133 -12.62 27.59 28.83
C TRP A 133 -12.89 28.20 30.21
N GLU A 134 -13.30 29.47 30.23
CA GLU A 134 -13.75 30.19 31.41
C GLU A 134 -15.22 30.59 31.18
N PRO A 135 -16.18 30.05 31.95
CA PRO A 135 -17.56 30.50 31.90
C PRO A 135 -17.67 32.01 32.23
N ASP A 136 -18.55 32.71 31.51
CA ASP A 136 -18.87 34.11 31.81
C ASP A 136 -19.48 34.21 33.22
N ALA A 137 -18.92 35.13 34.00
CA ALA A 137 -19.28 35.31 35.38
C ALA A 137 -20.67 35.94 35.58
N GLU A 138 -21.23 36.57 34.54
CA GLU A 138 -22.59 37.12 34.52
C GLU A 138 -23.65 36.07 34.10
N ASP A 139 -23.23 34.93 33.53
CA ASP A 139 -24.15 33.86 33.17
C ASP A 139 -24.72 33.15 34.42
N ASP A 140 -25.97 32.70 34.31
CA ASP A 140 -26.58 31.79 35.27
C ASP A 140 -25.74 30.52 35.41
N LEU A 141 -25.58 30.02 36.64
CA LEU A 141 -24.80 28.81 36.92
C LEU A 141 -25.26 27.59 36.09
N SER A 142 -26.54 27.52 35.73
CA SER A 142 -27.07 26.44 34.88
C SER A 142 -26.51 26.43 33.44
N ALA A 143 -25.94 27.55 32.99
CA ALA A 143 -25.25 27.71 31.71
C ALA A 143 -23.77 27.34 31.78
N TRP A 144 -23.19 27.20 32.98
CA TRP A 144 -21.80 26.79 33.21
C TRP A 144 -21.63 25.28 32.99
N ARG A 145 -21.77 24.90 31.72
CA ARG A 145 -21.61 23.52 31.27
C ARG A 145 -21.09 23.48 29.84
N VAL A 146 -20.27 22.47 29.57
CA VAL A 146 -19.74 22.17 28.24
C VAL A 146 -20.01 20.70 27.92
N GLU A 147 -20.61 20.46 26.74
CA GLU A 147 -20.90 19.15 26.18
C GLU A 147 -19.92 18.86 25.04
N LEU A 148 -19.07 17.86 25.23
CA LEU A 148 -18.14 17.33 24.24
C LEU A 148 -18.79 16.17 23.48
N ASP A 149 -18.48 16.07 22.19
CA ASP A 149 -18.82 14.97 21.29
C ASP A 149 -17.53 14.41 20.71
N LEU A 150 -17.24 13.14 21.01
CA LEU A 150 -16.03 12.45 20.54
C LEU A 150 -16.09 12.07 19.05
N GLY A 151 -17.21 12.40 18.37
CA GLY A 151 -17.45 12.13 16.96
C GLY A 151 -17.74 10.66 16.64
N ARG A 152 -17.52 9.76 17.61
CA ARG A 152 -17.68 8.31 17.52
C ARG A 152 -17.87 7.68 18.89
N LEU A 153 -18.43 6.47 18.91
CA LEU A 153 -18.51 5.62 20.08
C LEU A 153 -17.13 5.03 20.40
N VAL A 154 -16.63 5.34 21.59
CA VAL A 154 -15.37 4.79 22.10
C VAL A 154 -15.61 3.93 23.34
N SER A 155 -14.68 3.01 23.60
CA SER A 155 -14.59 2.35 24.89
C SER A 155 -13.63 3.14 25.80
N ALA A 156 -14.17 4.09 26.56
CA ALA A 156 -13.41 4.95 27.45
C ALA A 156 -13.11 4.23 28.78
N THR A 157 -11.84 4.17 29.16
CA THR A 157 -11.39 3.58 30.44
C THR A 157 -11.28 4.62 31.53
N ARG A 158 -11.01 5.88 31.18
CA ARG A 158 -10.77 6.96 32.14
C ARG A 158 -11.06 8.33 31.53
N ILE A 159 -11.58 9.24 32.36
CA ILE A 159 -11.69 10.67 32.04
C ILE A 159 -10.78 11.46 32.99
N VAL A 160 -9.98 12.37 32.45
CA VAL A 160 -9.16 13.31 33.23
C VAL A 160 -9.65 14.73 32.99
N VAL A 161 -9.91 15.47 34.06
CA VAL A 161 -10.29 16.89 34.03
C VAL A 161 -9.13 17.68 34.62
N ARG A 162 -8.58 18.61 33.84
CA ARG A 162 -7.45 19.47 34.23
C ARG A 162 -7.89 20.93 34.28
N PHE A 163 -7.48 21.62 35.33
CA PHE A 163 -7.64 23.07 35.48
C PHE A 163 -6.29 23.75 35.26
N VAL A 164 -6.33 25.00 34.82
CA VAL A 164 -5.11 25.80 34.60
C VAL A 164 -4.38 25.99 35.93
N GLU A 165 -3.04 25.96 35.88
CA GLU A 165 -2.21 26.32 37.04
C GLU A 165 -2.41 27.79 37.42
N ASP A 166 -2.40 28.11 38.71
CA ASP A 166 -2.54 29.49 39.19
C ASP A 166 -1.24 30.25 38.95
N ASP A 167 -1.31 31.39 38.26
CA ASP A 167 -0.18 32.30 38.04
C ASP A 167 -0.44 33.65 38.73
N PRO A 168 0.53 34.24 39.45
CA PRO A 168 0.33 35.52 40.13
C PRO A 168 -0.11 36.68 39.23
N ASP A 169 0.32 36.67 37.97
CA ASP A 169 0.00 37.71 36.98
C ASP A 169 -1.29 37.39 36.20
N ASP A 170 -1.76 36.14 36.23
CA ASP A 170 -3.00 35.70 35.57
C ASP A 170 -3.70 34.60 36.40
N ARG A 171 -4.42 35.04 37.44
CA ARG A 171 -5.04 34.15 38.43
C ARG A 171 -6.00 33.14 37.79
N ALA A 172 -5.92 31.89 38.23
CA ALA A 172 -6.76 30.79 37.76
C ALA A 172 -7.25 29.89 38.91
N ASP A 173 -8.57 29.70 38.97
CA ASP A 173 -9.24 28.85 39.94
C ASP A 173 -9.77 27.57 39.28
N PRO A 174 -9.78 26.44 40.00
CA PRO A 174 -10.49 25.26 39.54
C PRO A 174 -11.98 25.45 39.81
N PHE A 175 -12.83 24.62 39.19
CA PHE A 175 -14.25 24.66 39.52
C PHE A 175 -14.49 24.30 40.99
N TYR A 176 -15.19 25.18 41.72
CA TYR A 176 -15.52 24.99 43.12
C TYR A 176 -16.30 23.70 43.36
N GLN A 177 -17.35 23.43 42.58
CA GLN A 177 -17.95 22.09 42.49
C GLN A 177 -18.41 21.79 41.07
N PHE A 178 -18.21 20.55 40.61
CA PHE A 178 -18.63 20.10 39.29
C PHE A 178 -19.00 18.62 39.24
N ARG A 179 -19.70 18.23 38.18
CA ARG A 179 -20.00 16.83 37.83
C ARG A 179 -19.64 16.53 36.38
N VAL A 180 -19.16 15.31 36.17
CA VAL A 180 -18.86 14.73 34.87
C VAL A 180 -19.88 13.65 34.57
N HIS A 181 -20.56 13.77 33.44
CA HIS A 181 -21.48 12.74 32.95
C HIS A 181 -21.05 12.25 31.57
N THR A 182 -21.35 10.99 31.27
CA THR A 182 -21.06 10.35 29.99
C THR A 182 -22.33 9.79 29.37
N ALA A 183 -22.48 9.89 28.06
CA ALA A 183 -23.53 9.20 27.31
C ALA A 183 -22.95 8.47 26.10
N THR A 184 -23.58 7.35 25.72
CA THR A 184 -23.24 6.59 24.50
C THR A 184 -23.76 7.24 23.24
N GLY A 185 -24.69 8.19 23.39
CA GLY A 185 -25.52 8.70 22.31
C GLY A 185 -26.95 8.15 22.31
N GLN A 186 -27.26 7.11 23.08
CA GLN A 186 -28.66 6.65 23.22
C GLN A 186 -29.53 7.68 23.93
N ASN A 187 -30.84 7.61 23.67
CA ASN A 187 -31.85 8.36 24.39
C ASN A 187 -32.84 7.42 25.09
N PRO A 188 -33.58 7.90 26.12
CA PRO A 188 -34.49 7.05 26.91
C PRO A 188 -35.64 6.39 26.13
N PHE A 189 -35.94 6.86 24.91
CA PHE A 189 -37.07 6.41 24.10
C PHE A 189 -36.66 5.62 22.85
N ASP A 190 -35.36 5.42 22.63
CA ASP A 190 -34.80 4.77 21.42
C ASP A 190 -35.27 5.43 20.11
N ASP A 191 -35.53 6.75 20.16
CA ASP A 191 -36.02 7.55 19.02
C ASP A 191 -34.90 8.43 18.45
N VAL A 192 -34.46 8.16 17.23
CA VAL A 192 -33.34 8.86 16.58
C VAL A 192 -33.57 10.37 16.41
N THR A 193 -34.82 10.85 16.47
CA THR A 193 -35.16 12.29 16.38
C THR A 193 -35.14 13.01 17.73
N ASN A 194 -35.00 12.27 18.84
CA ASN A 194 -34.98 12.85 20.17
C ASN A 194 -33.57 13.36 20.54
N ALA A 195 -33.51 14.63 20.95
CA ALA A 195 -32.27 15.30 21.32
C ALA A 195 -31.78 14.97 22.75
N SER A 196 -32.61 14.34 23.58
CA SER A 196 -32.23 13.94 24.93
C SER A 196 -31.20 12.81 24.87
N LEU A 197 -30.22 12.80 25.76
CA LEU A 197 -29.22 11.73 25.88
C LEU A 197 -29.31 11.08 27.26
N ASP A 198 -29.11 9.76 27.33
CA ASP A 198 -29.06 9.00 28.59
C ASP A 198 -27.70 9.19 29.28
N TYR A 199 -27.52 10.34 29.92
CA TYR A 199 -26.31 10.68 30.66
C TYR A 199 -26.22 9.89 31.98
N ARG A 200 -25.04 9.31 32.22
CA ARG A 200 -24.70 8.62 33.47
C ARG A 200 -23.55 9.32 34.16
N LEU A 201 -23.59 9.40 35.48
CA LEU A 201 -22.51 9.98 36.27
C LEU A 201 -21.22 9.17 36.04
N ALA A 202 -20.15 9.88 35.71
CA ALA A 202 -18.78 9.35 35.65
C ALA A 202 -17.99 9.74 36.90
N GLY A 203 -18.17 10.97 37.38
CA GLY A 203 -17.48 11.48 38.56
C GLY A 203 -17.78 12.94 38.83
N GLY A 204 -16.99 13.56 39.69
CA GLY A 204 -17.12 14.96 40.08
C GLY A 204 -16.62 15.21 41.50
N THR A 205 -16.77 16.44 41.97
CA THR A 205 -16.43 16.83 43.34
C THR A 205 -17.50 16.35 44.33
N THR A 206 -17.08 15.76 45.45
CA THR A 206 -17.96 15.41 46.56
C THR A 206 -17.96 16.46 47.69
N GLN A 207 -16.93 17.30 47.73
CA GLN A 207 -16.76 18.45 48.60
C GLN A 207 -16.27 19.64 47.77
N PRO A 208 -16.37 20.88 48.27
CA PRO A 208 -15.86 22.01 47.53
C PRO A 208 -14.36 21.93 47.28
N ASN A 209 -13.96 22.19 46.04
CA ASN A 209 -12.59 22.18 45.56
C ASN A 209 -12.00 23.59 45.60
N THR A 210 -10.76 23.70 46.05
CA THR A 210 -10.08 25.00 46.22
C THR A 210 -8.70 25.03 45.57
N ASP A 211 -8.04 23.88 45.52
CA ASP A 211 -6.63 23.74 45.14
C ASP A 211 -6.39 22.59 44.15
N GLN A 212 -7.18 21.51 44.17
CA GLN A 212 -6.98 20.38 43.27
C GLN A 212 -7.19 20.77 41.80
N ARG A 213 -6.14 20.61 40.99
CA ARG A 213 -6.12 20.96 39.56
C ARG A 213 -6.30 19.78 38.61
N GLU A 214 -6.18 18.54 39.08
CA GLU A 214 -6.38 17.33 38.25
C GLU A 214 -7.35 16.37 38.94
N PHE A 215 -8.37 15.93 38.20
CA PHE A 215 -9.29 14.88 38.63
C PHE A 215 -9.28 13.74 37.61
N SER A 216 -9.12 12.51 38.09
CA SER A 216 -9.16 11.29 37.26
C SER A 216 -10.32 10.41 37.68
N PHE A 217 -11.14 10.00 36.71
CA PHE A 217 -12.31 9.14 36.92
C PHE A 217 -12.20 7.89 36.06
N ASP A 218 -11.98 6.74 36.68
CA ASP A 218 -12.03 5.45 36.00
C ASP A 218 -13.48 5.09 35.65
N LEU A 219 -13.68 4.46 34.50
CA LEU A 219 -15.00 4.20 33.95
C LEU A 219 -15.33 2.72 33.89
N ASP A 220 -16.29 2.31 34.71
CA ASP A 220 -16.78 0.94 34.71
C ASP A 220 -17.80 0.66 33.60
N PRO A 221 -17.83 -0.57 33.06
CA PRO A 221 -18.81 -1.01 32.07
C PRO A 221 -20.24 -0.91 32.62
N ALA A 222 -21.16 -0.47 31.77
CA ALA A 222 -22.55 -0.20 32.13
C ALA A 222 -23.53 -1.35 31.83
N LEU A 223 -23.13 -2.33 31.01
CA LEU A 223 -23.95 -3.46 30.57
C LEU A 223 -23.29 -4.79 30.97
N VAL A 224 -24.06 -5.88 30.91
CA VAL A 224 -23.52 -7.24 31.11
C VAL A 224 -22.45 -7.51 30.07
N HIS A 225 -21.26 -7.86 30.52
CA HIS A 225 -20.05 -7.93 29.70
C HIS A 225 -19.28 -9.22 29.97
N SER A 226 -18.40 -9.59 29.05
CA SER A 226 -17.43 -10.67 29.26
C SER A 226 -16.30 -10.23 30.20
N GLU A 227 -15.67 -11.17 30.88
CA GLU A 227 -14.63 -10.91 31.90
C GLU A 227 -13.49 -9.99 31.42
N SER A 228 -13.04 -10.13 30.17
CA SER A 228 -11.94 -9.32 29.60
C SER A 228 -12.31 -7.87 29.26
N TRP A 229 -13.60 -7.51 29.30
CA TRP A 229 -14.06 -6.19 28.89
C TRP A 229 -13.65 -5.12 29.90
N THR A 230 -13.16 -3.98 29.39
CA THR A 230 -12.77 -2.82 30.21
C THR A 230 -13.34 -1.52 29.66
N GLY A 231 -13.60 -0.56 30.55
CA GLY A 231 -14.11 0.74 30.18
C GLY A 231 -15.61 0.80 29.96
N ARG A 232 -16.12 2.02 29.86
CA ARG A 232 -17.50 2.36 29.53
C ARG A 232 -17.60 2.82 28.08
N MET A 233 -18.69 2.47 27.41
CA MET A 233 -19.00 3.04 26.09
C MET A 233 -19.37 4.52 26.26
N VAL A 234 -18.71 5.40 25.50
CA VAL A 234 -18.89 6.85 25.58
C VAL A 234 -18.80 7.45 24.18
N GLN A 235 -19.69 8.39 23.87
CA GLN A 235 -19.54 9.31 22.74
C GLN A 235 -19.60 10.76 23.23
N TYR A 236 -20.42 11.05 24.24
CA TYR A 236 -20.59 12.40 24.76
C TYR A 236 -20.11 12.51 26.20
N VAL A 237 -19.45 13.61 26.52
CA VAL A 237 -19.02 13.98 27.88
C VAL A 237 -19.61 15.33 28.23
N LEU A 238 -20.28 15.43 29.38
CA LEU A 238 -20.84 16.67 29.90
C LEU A 238 -20.11 17.04 31.20
N ILE A 239 -19.46 18.19 31.20
CA ILE A 239 -18.96 18.85 32.41
C ILE A 239 -19.97 19.91 32.82
N ALA A 240 -20.49 19.82 34.04
CA ALA A 240 -21.43 20.80 34.59
C ALA A 240 -20.94 21.31 35.95
N VAL A 241 -20.74 22.62 36.06
CA VAL A 241 -20.46 23.27 37.35
C VAL A 241 -21.75 23.26 38.17
N THR A 242 -21.65 22.82 39.43
CA THR A 242 -22.80 22.67 40.33
C THR A 242 -22.81 23.69 41.46
N ASP A 243 -21.67 24.31 41.77
CA ASP A 243 -21.56 25.42 42.72
C ASP A 243 -20.35 26.31 42.36
N ARG A 244 -20.39 27.59 42.77
CA ARG A 244 -19.34 28.59 42.47
C ARG A 244 -19.13 29.55 43.66
N ARG A 245 -17.94 30.12 43.76
CA ARG A 245 -17.62 31.20 44.71
C ARG A 245 -17.99 32.59 44.18
N GLY A 246 -18.00 32.78 42.86
CA GLY A 246 -18.42 34.02 42.22
C GLY A 246 -17.55 35.22 42.64
N SER A 247 -18.16 36.27 43.17
CA SER A 247 -17.45 37.47 43.64
C SER A 247 -16.67 37.25 44.95
N ARG A 248 -16.75 36.06 45.55
CA ARG A 248 -16.06 35.70 46.81
C ARG A 248 -15.04 34.59 46.58
N GLY A 249 -14.23 34.71 45.52
CA GLY A 249 -13.27 33.69 45.09
C GLY A 249 -12.20 33.40 46.14
N GLU A 250 -11.44 34.41 46.54
CA GLU A 250 -10.41 34.32 47.57
C GLU A 250 -10.32 35.64 48.34
N GLN A 251 -10.13 35.58 49.66
CA GLN A 251 -9.92 36.78 50.46
C GLN A 251 -8.48 37.29 50.27
N VAL A 252 -8.34 38.55 49.89
CA VAL A 252 -7.06 39.22 49.62
C VAL A 252 -6.87 40.41 50.57
N GLY A 253 -5.65 40.94 50.64
CA GLY A 253 -5.37 42.19 51.36
C GLY A 253 -5.95 43.40 50.64
N GLU A 254 -6.20 44.49 51.37
CA GLU A 254 -6.70 45.76 50.79
C GLU A 254 -5.78 46.29 49.67
N SER A 255 -4.46 46.32 49.93
CA SER A 255 -3.48 46.77 48.93
C SER A 255 -3.49 45.89 47.67
N GLU A 256 -3.61 44.57 47.84
CA GLU A 256 -3.68 43.64 46.71
C GLU A 256 -4.98 43.84 45.92
N TYR A 257 -6.11 44.00 46.61
CA TYR A 257 -7.40 44.29 45.99
C TYR A 257 -7.39 45.59 45.17
N ASP A 258 -6.72 46.62 45.68
CA ASP A 258 -6.57 47.90 44.99
C ASP A 258 -5.66 47.84 43.76
N ASP A 259 -4.72 46.89 43.74
CA ASP A 259 -3.85 46.62 42.59
C ASP A 259 -4.53 45.71 41.55
N LEU A 260 -5.57 44.95 41.92
CA LEU A 260 -6.29 44.07 40.99
C LEU A 260 -6.96 44.87 39.85
N PRO A 261 -6.96 44.33 38.62
CA PRO A 261 -7.83 44.83 37.55
C PRO A 261 -9.29 44.87 37.99
N SER A 262 -10.06 45.84 37.51
CA SER A 262 -11.46 46.00 37.92
C SER A 262 -12.34 44.76 37.64
N ALA A 263 -11.97 43.95 36.65
CA ALA A 263 -12.66 42.71 36.31
C ALA A 263 -12.43 41.58 37.35
N ASP A 264 -11.33 41.65 38.11
CA ASP A 264 -10.91 40.64 39.09
C ASP A 264 -11.26 41.04 40.53
N ARG A 265 -11.79 42.25 40.73
CA ARG A 265 -12.27 42.70 42.03
C ARG A 265 -13.62 42.07 42.35
N GLY A 266 -13.67 41.38 43.48
CA GLY A 266 -14.87 40.78 44.04
C GLY A 266 -15.55 41.66 45.08
N ASP A 267 -16.33 41.03 45.96
CA ASP A 267 -17.07 41.70 47.03
C ASP A 267 -16.13 42.35 48.06
N ILE A 268 -16.61 43.42 48.68
CA ILE A 268 -16.07 43.93 49.95
C ILE A 268 -17.12 43.66 51.02
N GLU A 269 -16.74 42.87 52.03
CA GLU A 269 -17.58 42.60 53.19
C GLU A 269 -17.27 43.60 54.30
N PHE A 270 -18.31 44.29 54.77
CA PHE A 270 -18.21 45.26 55.87
C PHE A 270 -18.68 44.61 57.17
N ILE A 271 -17.81 44.57 58.19
CA ILE A 271 -18.08 43.84 59.44
C ILE A 271 -18.55 44.79 60.54
N TRP A 272 -19.76 44.57 61.06
CA TRP A 272 -20.25 45.18 62.28
C TRP A 272 -19.93 44.29 63.50
N LEU A 273 -19.20 44.83 64.48
CA LEU A 273 -19.01 44.22 65.79
C LEU A 273 -20.15 44.65 66.72
N ILE A 274 -21.00 43.70 67.09
CA ILE A 274 -22.08 43.94 68.04
C ILE A 274 -22.13 42.82 69.08
N GLY A 275 -22.01 43.18 70.36
CA GLY A 275 -22.12 42.24 71.47
C GLY A 275 -21.10 41.09 71.47
N GLY A 276 -19.94 41.27 70.84
CA GLY A 276 -18.92 40.22 70.68
C GLY A 276 -19.09 39.33 69.44
N GLU A 277 -20.13 39.57 68.62
CA GLU A 277 -20.36 38.87 67.35
C GLU A 277 -20.00 39.75 66.15
N GLN A 278 -19.67 39.11 65.03
CA GLN A 278 -19.47 39.77 63.73
C GLN A 278 -20.71 39.60 62.86
N ARG A 279 -21.21 40.70 62.28
CA ARG A 279 -22.32 40.70 61.31
C ARG A 279 -21.94 41.42 60.03
N LEU A 280 -22.43 40.92 58.90
CA LEU A 280 -22.27 41.58 57.61
C LEU A 280 -23.31 42.70 57.48
N VAL A 281 -22.84 43.88 57.11
CA VAL A 281 -23.66 45.06 56.82
C VAL A 281 -23.29 45.63 55.45
N ASP A 282 -24.14 46.49 54.89
CA ASP A 282 -23.77 47.22 53.67
C ASP A 282 -22.81 48.39 53.95
N ALA A 283 -22.19 48.93 52.92
CA ALA A 283 -21.22 50.02 53.03
C ALA A 283 -21.79 51.28 53.71
N THR A 284 -23.08 51.56 53.51
CA THR A 284 -23.75 52.75 54.07
C THR A 284 -23.98 52.58 55.57
N GLN A 285 -24.43 51.40 55.97
CA GLN A 285 -24.60 51.01 57.37
C GLN A 285 -23.26 51.00 58.09
N TYR A 286 -22.22 50.43 57.48
CA TYR A 286 -20.88 50.41 58.04
C TYR A 286 -20.32 51.80 58.31
N ALA A 287 -20.50 52.73 57.36
CA ALA A 287 -20.07 54.12 57.51
C ALA A 287 -20.80 54.87 58.63
N ALA A 288 -21.98 54.40 59.06
CA ALA A 288 -22.76 54.98 60.14
C ALA A 288 -22.43 54.40 61.54
N LEU A 289 -21.62 53.34 61.62
CA LEU A 289 -21.18 52.73 62.87
C LEU A 289 -20.13 53.60 63.59
N THR A 290 -20.06 53.50 64.91
CA THR A 290 -18.95 54.10 65.67
C THR A 290 -17.64 53.35 65.41
N ALA A 291 -16.50 53.99 65.66
CA ALA A 291 -15.19 53.36 65.45
C ALA A 291 -14.99 52.06 66.28
N GLU A 292 -15.66 51.94 67.44
CA GLU A 292 -15.62 50.75 68.29
C GLU A 292 -16.50 49.59 67.74
N GLU A 293 -17.48 49.93 66.88
CA GLU A 293 -18.41 48.97 66.26
C GLU A 293 -17.95 48.52 64.86
N GLN A 294 -16.98 49.20 64.23
CA GLN A 294 -16.42 48.83 62.93
C GLN A 294 -15.40 47.69 63.06
N GLY A 295 -15.80 46.48 62.69
CA GLY A 295 -14.99 45.26 62.75
C GLY A 295 -13.99 45.05 61.62
N GLY A 296 -13.69 46.09 60.85
CA GLY A 296 -12.88 46.00 59.63
C GLY A 296 -13.66 45.60 58.37
N GLN A 297 -12.93 45.49 57.27
CA GLN A 297 -13.44 45.10 55.95
C GLN A 297 -12.70 43.85 55.48
N ARG A 298 -13.36 42.98 54.70
CA ARG A 298 -12.71 41.87 53.98
C ARG A 298 -12.87 42.09 52.50
N TYR A 299 -11.75 42.04 51.78
CA TYR A 299 -11.69 42.24 50.34
C TYR A 299 -11.55 40.87 49.68
N PHE A 300 -12.31 40.63 48.62
CA PHE A 300 -12.26 39.38 47.89
C PHE A 300 -11.88 39.63 46.44
N ARG A 301 -11.02 38.80 45.86
CA ARG A 301 -10.93 38.71 44.40
C ARG A 301 -12.07 37.85 43.86
N ARG A 302 -12.45 38.11 42.62
CA ARG A 302 -13.41 37.30 41.87
C ARG A 302 -12.79 35.93 41.57
N GLU A 303 -13.62 34.90 41.55
CA GLU A 303 -13.25 33.56 41.07
C GLU A 303 -13.01 33.61 39.56
N ARG A 304 -11.93 32.96 39.11
CA ARG A 304 -11.56 32.77 37.70
C ARG A 304 -11.59 31.27 37.35
N PRO A 305 -12.78 30.67 37.17
CA PRO A 305 -12.94 29.22 37.02
C PRO A 305 -12.50 28.75 35.62
N ARG A 306 -11.28 28.21 35.50
CA ARG A 306 -10.63 27.92 34.20
C ARG A 306 -10.38 26.43 34.00
N LEU A 307 -11.19 25.82 33.14
CA LEU A 307 -11.01 24.43 32.71
C LEU A 307 -10.04 24.39 31.54
N ALA A 308 -8.91 23.71 31.73
CA ALA A 308 -7.88 23.57 30.71
C ALA A 308 -8.21 22.40 29.76
N GLU A 309 -8.39 21.19 30.30
CA GLU A 309 -8.49 19.98 29.46
C GLU A 309 -9.49 18.96 29.99
N VAL A 310 -10.15 18.25 29.08
CA VAL A 310 -11.00 17.08 29.33
C VAL A 310 -10.51 15.92 28.46
N GLU A 311 -9.64 15.11 29.03
CA GLU A 311 -9.06 13.96 28.35
C GLU A 311 -9.98 12.75 28.49
N VAL A 312 -10.20 12.01 27.38
CA VAL A 312 -10.97 10.77 27.37
C VAL A 312 -10.09 9.63 26.88
N TRP A 313 -9.53 8.87 27.80
CA TRP A 313 -8.63 7.76 27.51
C TRP A 313 -9.40 6.49 27.14
N THR A 314 -9.04 5.86 26.03
CA THR A 314 -9.70 4.65 25.52
C THR A 314 -8.94 3.37 25.85
N ALA A 315 -9.63 2.23 25.70
CA ALA A 315 -9.04 0.89 25.78
C ALA A 315 -8.05 0.57 24.64
N GLY A 316 -7.93 1.45 23.64
CA GLY A 316 -7.02 1.32 22.51
C GLY A 316 -7.44 2.08 21.26
N ASN A 317 -6.69 1.90 20.19
CA ASN A 317 -6.98 2.48 18.89
C ASN A 317 -7.91 1.55 18.06
N ASN A 318 -9.15 2.00 17.81
CA ASN A 318 -10.12 1.27 17.00
C ASN A 318 -9.85 1.47 15.51
N VAL A 319 -9.31 0.45 14.83
CA VAL A 319 -8.97 0.49 13.39
C VAL A 319 -10.14 0.10 12.47
N ALA A 320 -11.31 -0.23 13.04
CA ALA A 320 -12.45 -0.75 12.29
C ALA A 320 -13.24 0.34 11.53
N LEU A 321 -13.19 1.60 11.98
CA LEU A 321 -13.97 2.72 11.43
C LEU A 321 -13.55 3.15 10.01
N SER A 322 -12.37 2.73 9.55
CA SER A 322 -11.81 3.14 8.26
C SER A 322 -11.53 1.96 7.34
N ILE A 323 -12.18 0.81 7.56
CA ILE A 323 -11.94 -0.40 6.75
C ILE A 323 -12.10 -0.11 5.26
N ILE A 324 -13.24 0.47 4.86
CA ILE A 324 -13.54 0.74 3.44
C ILE A 324 -12.59 1.81 2.88
N GLY A 325 -12.39 2.92 3.59
CA GLY A 325 -11.47 3.98 3.15
C GLY A 325 -10.00 3.54 3.06
N ARG A 326 -9.62 2.47 3.77
CA ARG A 326 -8.30 1.83 3.68
C ARG A 326 -8.16 0.86 2.50
N GLY A 327 -9.21 0.64 1.71
CA GLY A 327 -9.24 -0.36 0.64
C GLY A 327 -9.65 -1.76 1.10
N GLY A 328 -10.18 -1.88 2.32
CA GLY A 328 -10.77 -3.11 2.84
C GLY A 328 -12.20 -3.36 2.34
N SER A 329 -12.80 -4.48 2.76
CA SER A 329 -14.17 -4.83 2.38
C SER A 329 -14.92 -5.57 3.49
N LEU A 330 -16.24 -5.43 3.49
CA LEU A 330 -17.16 -6.14 4.36
C LEU A 330 -18.10 -6.96 3.48
N GLN A 331 -18.05 -8.29 3.58
CA GLN A 331 -18.82 -9.19 2.73
C GLN A 331 -19.70 -10.11 3.57
N GLU A 332 -20.99 -10.12 3.27
CA GLU A 332 -21.97 -10.96 3.92
C GLU A 332 -22.92 -11.57 2.86
N GLY A 333 -23.33 -12.82 3.06
CA GLY A 333 -24.04 -13.61 2.04
C GLY A 333 -25.51 -13.22 1.78
N ASN A 334 -26.15 -12.47 2.68
CA ASN A 334 -27.48 -11.90 2.53
C ASN A 334 -27.38 -10.54 1.80
N PRO A 335 -27.90 -10.44 0.56
CA PRO A 335 -27.82 -9.21 -0.24
C PRO A 335 -28.62 -8.02 0.34
N ASN A 336 -29.46 -8.25 1.37
CA ASN A 336 -30.22 -7.20 2.05
C ASN A 336 -29.63 -6.86 3.43
N SER A 337 -28.43 -7.38 3.76
CA SER A 337 -27.76 -7.01 5.00
C SER A 337 -27.01 -5.69 4.84
N ALA A 338 -26.76 -5.02 5.97
CA ALA A 338 -26.02 -3.77 6.06
C ALA A 338 -24.94 -3.91 7.15
N PRO A 339 -23.90 -4.76 6.94
CA PRO A 339 -22.88 -5.00 7.96
C PRO A 339 -22.04 -3.77 8.30
N GLU A 340 -21.94 -2.79 7.39
CA GLU A 340 -21.26 -1.51 7.58
C GLU A 340 -21.80 -0.70 8.76
N LEU A 341 -23.08 -0.87 9.11
CA LEU A 341 -23.71 -0.24 10.28
C LEU A 341 -23.19 -0.76 11.63
N ALA A 342 -22.32 -1.77 11.63
CA ALA A 342 -21.60 -2.21 12.83
C ALA A 342 -20.17 -1.65 12.90
N PHE A 343 -19.79 -0.74 12.00
CA PHE A 343 -18.45 -0.15 11.92
C PHE A 343 -18.49 1.37 11.74
N ASP A 344 -19.66 1.98 11.97
CA ASP A 344 -19.87 3.42 11.77
C ASP A 344 -19.58 4.23 13.05
N GLY A 345 -19.21 3.56 14.14
CA GLY A 345 -18.91 4.21 15.41
C GLY A 345 -20.16 4.78 16.09
N SER A 346 -21.33 4.21 15.85
CA SER A 346 -22.59 4.71 16.41
C SER A 346 -23.35 3.62 17.18
N ILE A 347 -23.82 3.99 18.38
CA ILE A 347 -24.70 3.10 19.16
C ILE A 347 -26.16 3.10 18.66
N ARG A 348 -26.51 4.02 17.74
CA ARG A 348 -27.89 4.28 17.27
C ARG A 348 -28.26 3.44 16.04
N SER A 349 -27.26 2.93 15.33
CA SER A 349 -27.37 2.04 14.17
C SER A 349 -27.04 0.61 14.59
N ASN A 350 -27.37 -0.37 13.75
CA ASN A 350 -26.95 -1.74 13.96
C ASN A 350 -27.05 -2.58 12.69
N TRP A 351 -26.17 -3.57 12.59
CA TRP A 351 -26.31 -4.69 11.69
C TRP A 351 -27.27 -5.73 12.28
N ASN A 352 -28.32 -6.08 11.52
CA ASN A 352 -29.22 -7.19 11.83
C ASN A 352 -28.66 -8.50 11.27
N ALA A 353 -27.70 -9.07 11.99
CA ALA A 353 -27.00 -10.29 11.62
C ALA A 353 -27.95 -11.50 11.65
N THR A 354 -28.22 -12.11 10.49
CA THR A 354 -28.94 -13.39 10.44
C THR A 354 -28.13 -14.48 11.15
N VAL A 355 -28.79 -15.44 11.80
CA VAL A 355 -28.12 -16.62 12.36
C VAL A 355 -27.62 -17.48 11.21
N PHE A 356 -26.35 -17.89 11.29
CA PHE A 356 -25.67 -18.63 10.24
C PHE A 356 -26.37 -19.95 9.90
N SER A 357 -26.53 -20.18 8.59
CA SER A 357 -27.14 -21.40 8.03
C SER A 357 -26.32 -21.91 6.86
N THR A 358 -26.31 -23.22 6.65
CA THR A 358 -25.70 -23.89 5.50
C THR A 358 -26.74 -24.51 4.56
N VAL A 359 -28.03 -24.30 4.81
CA VAL A 359 -29.14 -24.93 4.09
C VAL A 359 -30.14 -23.92 3.56
N GLY A 360 -30.83 -24.31 2.49
CA GLY A 360 -31.89 -23.51 1.87
C GLY A 360 -31.36 -22.29 1.10
N ASP A 361 -32.27 -21.35 0.87
CA ASP A 361 -32.01 -20.07 0.19
C ASP A 361 -31.20 -19.07 1.04
N ILE A 362 -31.03 -19.37 2.33
CA ILE A 362 -30.26 -18.56 3.28
C ILE A 362 -28.88 -19.14 3.59
N ALA A 363 -28.43 -20.12 2.81
CA ALA A 363 -27.11 -20.73 3.00
C ALA A 363 -26.01 -19.67 2.84
N GLY A 364 -25.12 -19.57 3.83
CA GLY A 364 -24.04 -18.59 3.88
C GLY A 364 -24.42 -17.23 4.49
N TRP A 365 -25.70 -16.97 4.78
CA TRP A 365 -26.10 -15.75 5.52
C TRP A 365 -25.59 -15.83 6.95
N GLY A 366 -25.37 -14.69 7.62
CA GLY A 366 -24.87 -14.62 8.99
C GLY A 366 -23.36 -14.86 9.15
N LEU A 367 -22.65 -14.97 8.03
CA LEU A 367 -21.20 -15.03 7.92
C LEU A 367 -20.70 -13.69 7.36
N LEU A 368 -20.05 -12.90 8.19
CA LEU A 368 -19.38 -11.67 7.80
C LEU A 368 -17.88 -11.93 7.63
N LYS A 369 -17.39 -11.71 6.41
CA LYS A 369 -15.95 -11.67 6.10
C LYS A 369 -15.51 -10.22 6.02
N MET A 370 -14.38 -9.93 6.66
CA MET A 370 -13.81 -8.59 6.75
C MET A 370 -12.39 -8.65 6.18
N ASP A 371 -12.11 -7.87 5.14
CA ASP A 371 -10.74 -7.48 4.79
C ASP A 371 -10.48 -6.13 5.43
N LEU A 372 -9.52 -6.05 6.36
CA LEU A 372 -9.19 -4.81 7.06
C LEU A 372 -8.46 -3.79 6.17
N GLY A 373 -8.13 -4.16 4.92
CA GLY A 373 -7.44 -3.34 3.93
C GLY A 373 -5.92 -3.36 4.08
N ALA A 374 -5.40 -3.82 5.22
CA ALA A 374 -3.97 -3.91 5.51
C ALA A 374 -3.69 -4.97 6.57
N LEU A 375 -2.44 -5.42 6.64
CA LEU A 375 -1.95 -6.27 7.72
C LEU A 375 -1.73 -5.41 8.97
N LEU A 376 -2.42 -5.75 10.07
CA LEU A 376 -2.43 -4.97 11.32
C LEU A 376 -2.13 -5.87 12.51
N ARG A 377 -1.49 -5.32 13.55
CA ARG A 377 -1.14 -6.08 14.75
C ARG A 377 -2.25 -5.99 15.79
N LEU A 378 -3.24 -6.86 15.63
CA LEU A 378 -4.46 -6.89 16.43
C LEU A 378 -4.23 -7.60 17.76
N TYR A 379 -4.90 -7.13 18.82
CA TYR A 379 -4.86 -7.79 20.14
C TYR A 379 -6.25 -7.97 20.77
N ALA A 380 -7.27 -7.32 20.24
CA ALA A 380 -8.64 -7.53 20.69
C ALA A 380 -9.66 -7.19 19.60
N VAL A 381 -10.78 -7.90 19.61
CA VAL A 381 -11.99 -7.54 18.89
C VAL A 381 -13.14 -7.45 19.89
N ARG A 382 -13.87 -6.35 19.85
CA ARG A 382 -15.04 -6.11 20.71
C ARG A 382 -16.30 -6.14 19.89
N ILE A 383 -17.32 -6.85 20.38
CA ILE A 383 -18.64 -6.91 19.77
C ILE A 383 -19.63 -6.34 20.78
N ILE A 384 -20.36 -5.32 20.36
CA ILE A 384 -21.33 -4.58 21.16
C ILE A 384 -22.72 -4.92 20.64
N THR A 385 -23.60 -5.34 21.55
CA THR A 385 -25.01 -5.62 21.23
C THR A 385 -25.91 -4.82 22.15
N ARG A 386 -26.90 -4.14 21.58
CA ARG A 386 -27.99 -3.50 22.34
C ARG A 386 -29.28 -4.31 22.23
N ARG A 387 -30.21 -4.13 23.17
CA ARG A 387 -31.62 -4.54 22.95
C ARG A 387 -32.34 -3.25 22.62
N PRO A 388 -32.77 -3.04 21.38
CA PRO A 388 -33.70 -1.95 21.10
C PRO A 388 -35.01 -2.18 21.87
N ALA A 389 -35.83 -1.14 21.96
CA ALA A 389 -37.10 -1.18 22.70
C ALA A 389 -38.13 -2.18 22.10
N ARG A 390 -37.90 -2.69 20.88
CA ARG A 390 -38.70 -3.72 20.22
C ARG A 390 -38.00 -5.08 20.28
N ALA A 391 -38.76 -6.16 20.13
CA ALA A 391 -38.46 -7.58 20.40
C ALA A 391 -37.22 -8.23 19.71
N GLU A 392 -36.22 -7.46 19.32
CA GLU A 392 -34.98 -7.91 18.70
C GLU A 392 -34.07 -8.59 19.72
N ARG A 393 -33.38 -9.63 19.25
CA ARG A 393 -32.59 -10.52 20.09
C ARG A 393 -31.11 -10.14 20.01
N VAL A 394 -30.42 -10.33 21.13
CA VAL A 394 -28.95 -10.30 21.15
C VAL A 394 -28.39 -11.51 20.42
N LEU A 395 -27.07 -11.55 20.26
CA LEU A 395 -26.36 -12.74 19.81
C LEU A 395 -26.72 -13.94 20.69
N PHE A 396 -26.98 -15.08 20.04
CA PHE A 396 -27.19 -16.38 20.66
C PHE A 396 -25.87 -17.08 20.99
N GLY A 397 -24.84 -16.69 20.27
CA GLY A 397 -23.47 -17.16 20.30
C GLY A 397 -22.80 -16.66 19.02
N TYR A 398 -21.48 -16.75 18.95
CA TYR A 398 -20.76 -16.45 17.72
C TYR A 398 -19.42 -17.17 17.68
N GLN A 399 -18.80 -17.17 16.50
CA GLN A 399 -17.41 -17.53 16.32
C GLN A 399 -16.69 -16.39 15.59
N LEU A 400 -15.50 -16.06 16.07
CA LEU A 400 -14.58 -15.12 15.45
C LEU A 400 -13.29 -15.85 15.06
N ARG A 401 -12.86 -15.64 13.81
CA ARG A 401 -11.60 -16.18 13.28
C ARG A 401 -10.77 -15.08 12.62
N GLY A 402 -9.47 -15.30 12.53
CA GLY A 402 -8.51 -14.38 11.90
C GLY A 402 -7.62 -15.10 10.89
N SER A 403 -7.12 -14.35 9.90
CA SER A 403 -6.07 -14.77 8.98
C SER A 403 -5.15 -13.60 8.66
N ASP A 404 -3.85 -13.89 8.54
CA ASP A 404 -2.83 -12.97 8.05
C ASP A 404 -2.81 -12.83 6.52
N GLY A 405 -3.56 -13.67 5.81
CA GLY A 405 -3.57 -13.75 4.35
C GLY A 405 -2.82 -14.96 3.79
N SER A 406 -2.20 -15.79 4.64
CA SER A 406 -1.62 -17.06 4.22
C SER A 406 -2.68 -18.00 3.64
N VAL A 407 -2.30 -18.72 2.59
CA VAL A 407 -3.18 -19.63 1.84
C VAL A 407 -2.77 -21.09 2.01
N ALA A 408 -3.75 -21.96 2.12
CA ALA A 408 -3.60 -23.41 2.07
C ALA A 408 -3.34 -23.87 0.61
N PRO A 409 -2.92 -25.15 0.38
CA PRO A 409 -2.65 -25.66 -0.97
C PRO A 409 -3.83 -25.60 -1.95
N ASP A 410 -5.06 -25.49 -1.44
CA ASP A 410 -6.27 -25.34 -2.24
C ASP A 410 -6.61 -23.87 -2.57
N GLY A 411 -5.76 -22.93 -2.14
CA GLY A 411 -5.92 -21.48 -2.32
C GLY A 411 -6.83 -20.80 -1.30
N SER A 412 -7.43 -21.54 -0.36
CA SER A 412 -8.24 -20.95 0.70
C SER A 412 -7.37 -20.31 1.78
N LEU A 413 -7.88 -19.26 2.45
CA LEU A 413 -7.18 -18.62 3.56
C LEU A 413 -7.03 -19.60 4.75
N ILE A 414 -5.87 -19.57 5.39
CA ILE A 414 -5.63 -20.29 6.65
C ILE A 414 -6.22 -19.45 7.78
N TRP A 415 -7.19 -20.02 8.48
CA TRP A 415 -7.94 -19.34 9.53
C TRP A 415 -7.65 -19.93 10.91
N GLU A 416 -7.38 -19.06 11.89
CA GLU A 416 -7.27 -19.41 13.31
C GLU A 416 -8.47 -18.91 14.12
N SER A 417 -8.80 -19.59 15.21
CA SER A 417 -9.88 -19.14 16.12
C SER A 417 -9.36 -18.01 17.02
N LEU A 418 -10.13 -16.93 17.10
CA LEU A 418 -9.84 -15.79 17.98
C LEU A 418 -10.79 -15.73 19.19
N SER A 419 -12.04 -16.15 18.99
CA SER A 419 -13.01 -16.32 20.09
C SER A 419 -12.83 -17.67 20.79
N GLY A 420 -13.04 -17.69 22.11
CA GLY A 420 -13.14 -18.92 22.90
C GLY A 420 -14.48 -19.66 22.74
N ASP A 421 -14.52 -20.92 23.18
CA ASP A 421 -15.72 -21.76 23.10
C ASP A 421 -16.89 -21.23 23.95
N ASP A 422 -16.61 -20.40 24.96
CA ASP A 422 -17.62 -19.68 25.75
C ASP A 422 -18.48 -18.74 24.90
N ARG A 423 -17.95 -18.29 23.75
CA ARG A 423 -18.70 -17.45 22.79
C ARG A 423 -19.77 -18.20 22.02
N LEU A 424 -19.68 -19.53 21.92
CA LEU A 424 -20.64 -20.35 21.17
C LEU A 424 -22.03 -20.36 21.81
N PHE A 425 -22.13 -20.00 23.09
CA PHE A 425 -23.38 -19.97 23.86
C PHE A 425 -23.50 -18.68 24.68
N ASN A 426 -24.29 -17.74 24.19
CA ASN A 426 -24.67 -16.56 24.94
C ASN A 426 -26.03 -16.76 25.65
N GLN A 427 -26.06 -16.35 26.92
CA GLN A 427 -27.28 -16.28 27.73
C GLN A 427 -27.79 -14.84 27.87
N ASN A 428 -26.89 -13.89 28.18
CA ASN A 428 -27.28 -12.48 28.39
C ASN A 428 -26.13 -11.46 28.24
N THR A 429 -24.92 -11.90 27.87
CA THR A 429 -23.79 -10.99 27.62
C THR A 429 -24.11 -10.05 26.47
N ARG A 430 -23.72 -8.79 26.63
CA ARG A 430 -23.99 -7.70 25.69
C ARG A 430 -22.73 -7.13 25.08
N LEU A 431 -21.70 -7.03 25.90
CA LEU A 431 -20.40 -6.50 25.54
C LEU A 431 -19.40 -7.65 25.56
N PHE A 432 -18.92 -8.03 24.39
CA PHE A 432 -17.95 -9.11 24.24
C PHE A 432 -16.61 -8.51 23.90
N GLU A 433 -15.55 -9.05 24.50
CA GLU A 433 -14.18 -8.79 24.11
C GLU A 433 -13.44 -10.12 23.93
N ASP A 434 -13.03 -10.41 22.70
CA ASP A 434 -12.09 -11.48 22.42
C ASP A 434 -10.69 -10.88 22.43
N ARG A 435 -10.01 -10.99 23.58
CA ARG A 435 -8.62 -10.55 23.76
C ARG A 435 -7.67 -11.72 23.55
N PHE A 436 -6.59 -11.49 22.83
CA PHE A 436 -5.58 -12.47 22.50
C PHE A 436 -4.18 -11.83 22.43
N ASP A 437 -3.12 -12.64 22.50
CA ASP A 437 -1.76 -12.14 22.28
C ASP A 437 -1.66 -11.44 20.92
N PRO A 438 -0.98 -10.28 20.79
CA PRO A 438 -0.96 -9.51 19.56
C PRO A 438 -0.51 -10.33 18.33
N ARG A 439 -1.29 -10.30 17.24
CA ARG A 439 -1.01 -11.05 16.00
C ARG A 439 -1.17 -10.16 14.78
N SER A 440 -0.37 -10.41 13.75
CA SER A 440 -0.54 -9.75 12.45
C SER A 440 -1.70 -10.41 11.70
N LEU A 441 -2.79 -9.67 11.52
CA LEU A 441 -4.01 -10.14 10.86
C LEU A 441 -4.48 -9.12 9.84
N ARG A 442 -4.99 -9.59 8.70
CA ARG A 442 -5.63 -8.76 7.68
C ARG A 442 -7.11 -9.11 7.52
N PHE A 443 -7.44 -10.40 7.61
CA PHE A 443 -8.80 -10.88 7.42
C PHE A 443 -9.40 -11.33 8.73
N LEU A 444 -10.66 -10.96 8.97
CA LEU A 444 -11.47 -11.48 10.07
C LEU A 444 -12.73 -12.15 9.52
N GLU A 445 -13.21 -13.16 10.23
CA GLU A 445 -14.46 -13.85 9.93
C GLU A 445 -15.32 -13.92 11.18
N PHE A 446 -16.53 -13.35 11.12
CA PHE A 446 -17.52 -13.40 12.19
C PHE A 446 -18.73 -14.24 11.75
N ARG A 447 -19.12 -15.21 12.57
CA ARG A 447 -20.30 -16.05 12.36
C ARG A 447 -21.28 -15.84 13.49
N ASN A 448 -22.50 -15.38 13.19
CA ASN A 448 -23.59 -15.38 14.17
C ASN A 448 -24.11 -16.81 14.36
N LEU A 449 -23.93 -17.41 15.53
CA LEU A 449 -24.24 -18.83 15.77
C LEU A 449 -25.37 -19.01 16.78
N ASP A 450 -26.15 -20.08 16.58
CA ASP A 450 -27.07 -20.59 17.60
C ASP A 450 -26.88 -22.09 17.78
N THR A 451 -25.80 -22.44 18.48
CA THR A 451 -25.39 -23.83 18.74
C THR A 451 -26.45 -24.63 19.50
N ALA A 452 -27.27 -23.95 20.32
CA ALA A 452 -28.39 -24.55 21.05
C ALA A 452 -29.65 -24.77 20.18
N ARG A 453 -29.62 -24.41 18.89
CA ARG A 453 -30.70 -24.61 17.90
C ARG A 453 -32.06 -24.01 18.30
N ARG A 454 -32.06 -22.96 19.13
CA ARG A 454 -33.25 -22.24 19.62
C ARG A 454 -34.06 -21.56 18.51
N THR A 455 -33.39 -21.18 17.43
CA THR A 455 -33.92 -20.43 16.27
C THR A 455 -34.37 -21.31 15.12
N LEU A 456 -33.97 -22.59 15.14
CA LEU A 456 -34.14 -23.53 14.02
C LEU A 456 -33.50 -23.05 12.70
N ALA A 457 -32.48 -22.18 12.75
CA ALA A 457 -31.80 -21.68 11.55
C ALA A 457 -31.20 -22.81 10.69
N HIS A 458 -30.72 -23.89 11.33
CA HIS A 458 -30.29 -25.14 10.68
C HIS A 458 -31.37 -25.86 9.85
N LEU A 459 -32.64 -25.43 9.93
CA LEU A 459 -33.77 -25.89 9.12
C LEU A 459 -34.23 -24.83 8.10
N GLY A 460 -33.48 -23.73 7.92
CA GLY A 460 -33.82 -22.63 7.01
C GLY A 460 -34.61 -21.48 7.65
N ASN A 461 -34.82 -21.48 8.97
CA ASN A 461 -35.53 -20.38 9.64
C ASN A 461 -34.68 -19.10 9.70
N ARG A 462 -35.30 -17.99 9.30
CA ARG A 462 -34.68 -16.66 9.35
C ARG A 462 -34.85 -16.08 10.75
N SER A 463 -33.78 -16.09 11.53
CA SER A 463 -33.70 -15.41 12.82
C SER A 463 -32.52 -14.46 12.81
N GLN A 464 -32.68 -13.28 13.42
CA GLN A 464 -31.65 -12.24 13.44
C GLN A 464 -31.23 -11.90 14.86
N SER A 465 -29.99 -11.45 14.98
CA SER A 465 -29.42 -10.86 16.19
C SER A 465 -28.91 -9.46 15.88
N VAL A 466 -28.98 -8.58 16.86
CA VAL A 466 -28.49 -7.20 16.76
C VAL A 466 -27.01 -7.16 17.10
N VAL A 467 -26.20 -6.69 16.15
CA VAL A 467 -24.81 -6.27 16.37
C VAL A 467 -24.73 -4.78 16.12
N THR A 468 -24.49 -4.02 17.19
CA THR A 468 -24.50 -2.56 17.17
C THR A 468 -23.17 -2.01 16.70
N GLU A 469 -22.07 -2.56 17.19
CA GLU A 469 -20.73 -2.10 16.83
C GLU A 469 -19.73 -3.24 16.97
N ILE A 470 -18.75 -3.30 16.07
CA ILE A 470 -17.58 -4.16 16.11
C ILE A 470 -16.35 -3.26 16.10
N GLN A 471 -15.59 -3.29 17.19
CA GLN A 471 -14.37 -2.52 17.33
C GLN A 471 -13.17 -3.45 17.25
N VAL A 472 -12.18 -3.08 16.44
CA VAL A 472 -10.98 -3.87 16.21
C VAL A 472 -9.80 -3.08 16.74
N TYR A 473 -9.06 -3.64 17.70
CA TYR A 473 -7.97 -2.95 18.38
C TYR A 473 -6.61 -3.44 17.92
N SER A 474 -5.77 -2.49 17.56
CA SER A 474 -4.41 -2.69 17.06
C SER A 474 -3.42 -1.84 17.85
N GLN A 475 -2.17 -2.29 17.96
CA GLN A 475 -1.11 -1.56 18.65
C GLN A 475 0.27 -1.74 17.99
N GLY A 476 1.14 -0.76 18.21
CA GLY A 476 2.49 -0.71 17.65
C GLY A 476 2.50 -0.28 16.19
N SER A 477 3.68 -0.38 15.60
CA SER A 477 3.96 -0.08 14.20
C SER A 477 3.19 -1.02 13.29
N VAL A 478 2.60 -0.46 12.23
CA VAL A 478 1.92 -1.24 11.18
C VAL A 478 2.92 -2.23 10.56
N PRO A 479 2.64 -3.55 10.56
CA PRO A 479 3.56 -4.57 10.06
C PRO A 479 3.95 -4.42 8.59
N GLU A 480 2.99 -4.02 7.74
CA GLU A 480 3.20 -3.83 6.31
C GLU A 480 2.37 -2.64 5.81
N VAL A 481 3.03 -1.72 5.13
CA VAL A 481 2.38 -0.68 4.33
C VAL A 481 2.81 -0.87 2.90
N VAL A 482 1.83 -1.09 2.01
CA VAL A 482 2.04 -1.10 0.56
C VAL A 482 1.58 0.23 -0.01
N MET A 483 2.43 0.87 -0.79
CA MET A 483 2.15 2.14 -1.47
C MET A 483 2.44 1.98 -2.95
N GLU A 484 1.55 2.46 -3.81
CA GLU A 484 1.72 2.41 -5.26
C GLU A 484 1.69 3.82 -5.84
N SER A 485 2.62 4.12 -6.74
CA SER A 485 2.58 5.37 -7.49
C SER A 485 1.36 5.41 -8.40
N ASP A 486 0.88 6.61 -8.71
CA ASP A 486 0.06 6.83 -9.91
C ASP A 486 0.77 6.29 -11.15
N LEU A 487 0.02 6.15 -12.25
CA LEU A 487 0.58 5.83 -13.56
C LEU A 487 1.62 6.90 -13.98
N ILE A 488 2.88 6.51 -14.09
CA ILE A 488 3.96 7.38 -14.54
C ILE A 488 4.04 7.32 -16.06
N ASP A 489 3.70 8.41 -16.75
CA ASP A 489 3.91 8.59 -18.20
C ASP A 489 5.27 9.22 -18.45
N LEU A 490 6.16 8.48 -19.13
CA LEU A 490 7.50 8.93 -19.47
C LEU A 490 7.54 9.86 -20.69
N ASN A 491 6.36 10.25 -21.20
CA ASN A 491 6.06 10.99 -22.44
C ASN A 491 6.41 10.23 -23.73
N SER A 492 7.38 9.33 -23.67
CA SER A 492 7.82 8.45 -24.74
C SER A 492 8.38 7.16 -24.14
N ALA A 493 8.58 6.12 -24.95
CA ALA A 493 9.32 4.94 -24.51
C ALA A 493 10.72 5.35 -24.00
N ARG A 494 11.12 4.82 -22.85
CA ARG A 494 12.46 5.03 -22.27
C ARG A 494 13.04 3.73 -21.75
N ILE A 495 14.36 3.58 -21.88
CA ILE A 495 15.10 2.49 -21.24
C ILE A 495 15.20 2.83 -19.75
N LEU A 496 14.81 1.91 -18.89
CA LEU A 496 14.95 2.05 -17.44
C LEU A 496 16.28 1.43 -17.02
N ARG A 497 17.18 2.23 -16.46
CA ARG A 497 18.56 1.81 -16.19
C ARG A 497 18.71 1.24 -14.79
N SER A 498 18.40 2.04 -13.78
CA SER A 498 18.59 1.67 -12.38
C SER A 498 17.57 2.35 -11.48
N VAL A 499 17.28 1.74 -10.35
CA VAL A 499 16.45 2.34 -9.30
C VAL A 499 17.30 2.58 -8.05
N THR A 500 17.07 3.68 -7.36
CA THR A 500 17.78 4.08 -6.15
C THR A 500 16.77 4.67 -5.18
N TRP A 501 16.95 4.45 -3.88
CA TRP A 501 16.10 5.05 -2.86
C TRP A 501 16.94 5.47 -1.65
N ASP A 502 16.43 6.45 -0.91
CA ASP A 502 16.97 6.88 0.39
C ASP A 502 15.95 6.55 1.46
N ALA A 503 16.35 5.73 2.43
CA ALA A 503 15.52 5.32 3.55
C ALA A 503 16.36 5.14 4.83
N ASP A 504 15.76 5.47 5.98
CA ASP A 504 16.25 4.99 7.27
C ASP A 504 15.63 3.63 7.56
N VAL A 505 16.48 2.61 7.61
CA VAL A 505 16.11 1.25 7.96
C VAL A 505 16.77 0.91 9.29
N VAL A 506 15.95 0.75 10.33
CA VAL A 506 16.37 0.28 11.65
C VAL A 506 16.22 -1.24 11.73
N GLU A 507 16.87 -1.87 12.71
CA GLU A 507 16.75 -3.31 12.93
C GLU A 507 15.27 -3.74 13.04
N GLY A 508 14.92 -4.85 12.37
CA GLY A 508 13.53 -5.32 12.32
C GLY A 508 12.62 -4.59 11.32
N THR A 509 13.18 -3.71 10.47
CA THR A 509 12.42 -3.05 9.39
C THR A 509 13.08 -3.27 8.04
N SER A 510 12.31 -3.11 6.96
CA SER A 510 12.85 -3.08 5.60
C SER A 510 12.01 -2.21 4.67
N VAL A 511 12.62 -1.80 3.56
CA VAL A 511 11.96 -1.12 2.44
C VAL A 511 12.17 -1.97 1.20
N GLU A 512 11.08 -2.37 0.55
CA GLU A 512 11.12 -3.05 -0.74
C GLU A 512 10.57 -2.13 -1.82
N ILE A 513 11.31 -1.98 -2.92
CA ILE A 513 10.85 -1.28 -4.12
C ILE A 513 10.65 -2.31 -5.21
N ARG A 514 9.58 -2.16 -6.00
CA ARG A 514 9.28 -2.96 -7.19
C ARG A 514 8.77 -2.06 -8.30
N THR A 515 8.92 -2.52 -9.53
CA THR A 515 8.39 -1.80 -10.69
C THR A 515 7.59 -2.73 -11.59
N ARG A 516 6.67 -2.15 -12.37
CA ARG A 516 6.08 -2.79 -13.54
C ARG A 516 5.90 -1.79 -14.65
N THR A 517 5.93 -2.25 -15.89
CA THR A 517 5.97 -1.38 -17.05
C THR A 517 5.07 -1.89 -18.17
N GLY A 518 4.70 -1.01 -19.09
CA GLY A 518 3.91 -1.34 -20.27
C GLY A 518 3.70 -0.13 -21.19
N ASP A 519 3.02 -0.37 -22.31
CA ASP A 519 2.76 0.66 -23.34
C ASP A 519 1.26 0.87 -23.63
N ILE A 520 0.41 -0.07 -23.25
CA ILE A 520 -1.02 -0.04 -23.56
C ILE A 520 -1.79 0.26 -22.29
N LEU A 521 -2.62 1.30 -22.31
CA LEU A 521 -3.55 1.61 -21.23
C LEU A 521 -4.96 1.17 -21.64
N ARG A 522 -5.80 0.92 -20.65
CA ARG A 522 -7.23 0.67 -20.84
C ARG A 522 -8.02 1.56 -19.91
N GLU A 523 -9.12 2.09 -20.40
CA GLU A 523 -10.08 2.83 -19.60
C GLU A 523 -11.07 1.87 -18.93
N VAL A 524 -11.28 2.07 -17.63
CA VAL A 524 -12.32 1.44 -16.82
C VAL A 524 -13.28 2.54 -16.40
N ASN A 525 -14.55 2.37 -16.76
CA ASN A 525 -15.58 3.34 -16.40
C ASN A 525 -16.28 2.87 -15.12
N HIS A 526 -16.24 3.71 -14.09
CA HIS A 526 -16.98 3.57 -12.84
C HIS A 526 -18.26 4.41 -12.96
N TYR A 527 -19.42 3.77 -12.82
CA TYR A 527 -20.71 4.42 -13.02
C TYR A 527 -21.35 4.68 -11.67
N PHE A 528 -21.50 5.93 -11.27
CA PHE A 528 -22.12 6.28 -9.99
C PHE A 528 -23.58 6.71 -10.18
N LEU A 529 -24.45 6.39 -9.25
CA LEU A 529 -25.78 6.99 -9.15
C LEU A 529 -25.69 8.41 -8.58
N SER A 530 -26.74 9.21 -8.70
CA SER A 530 -26.80 10.54 -8.10
C SER A 530 -26.71 10.53 -6.56
N THR A 531 -26.87 9.35 -5.95
CA THR A 531 -26.63 9.08 -4.53
C THR A 531 -25.15 8.87 -4.18
N GLY A 532 -24.27 8.73 -5.17
CA GLY A 532 -22.86 8.36 -4.99
C GLY A 532 -22.59 6.85 -4.92
N GLU A 533 -23.62 6.01 -5.09
CA GLU A 533 -23.47 4.54 -5.16
C GLU A 533 -22.85 4.13 -6.50
N GLU A 534 -21.76 3.37 -6.48
CA GLU A 534 -21.19 2.77 -7.70
C GLU A 534 -22.03 1.57 -8.15
N VAL A 535 -22.40 1.52 -9.42
CA VAL A 535 -23.24 0.49 -10.02
C VAL A 535 -22.65 -0.02 -11.34
N THR A 536 -23.17 -1.14 -11.84
CA THR A 536 -22.78 -1.60 -13.16
C THR A 536 -23.34 -0.68 -14.26
N LYS A 537 -22.67 -0.63 -15.42
CA LYS A 537 -23.20 0.08 -16.60
C LYS A 537 -24.65 -0.31 -16.93
N ALA A 538 -24.97 -1.59 -16.85
CA ALA A 538 -26.31 -2.10 -17.15
C ALA A 538 -27.38 -1.63 -16.16
N GLU A 539 -27.01 -1.39 -14.90
CA GLU A 539 -27.89 -0.80 -13.89
C GLU A 539 -28.00 0.71 -14.09
N PHE A 540 -26.87 1.39 -14.32
CA PHE A 540 -26.82 2.82 -14.62
C PHE A 540 -27.72 3.18 -15.81
N ASP A 541 -27.62 2.45 -16.92
CA ASP A 541 -28.41 2.67 -18.15
C ASP A 541 -29.92 2.44 -17.95
N LYS A 542 -30.32 1.65 -16.95
CA LYS A 542 -31.74 1.41 -16.60
C LYS A 542 -32.32 2.52 -15.73
N LYS A 543 -31.50 3.34 -15.07
CA LYS A 543 -31.97 4.43 -14.22
C LYS A 543 -32.35 5.63 -15.10
N PRO A 544 -33.42 6.37 -14.76
CA PRO A 544 -33.69 7.68 -15.35
C PRO A 544 -32.48 8.61 -15.20
N SER A 545 -32.27 9.52 -16.15
CA SER A 545 -31.07 10.38 -16.19
C SER A 545 -30.85 11.26 -14.95
N PHE A 546 -31.89 11.58 -14.19
CA PHE A 546 -31.77 12.34 -12.93
C PHE A 546 -31.32 11.47 -11.73
N PHE A 547 -31.29 10.14 -11.88
CA PHE A 547 -30.69 9.20 -10.94
C PHE A 547 -29.28 8.76 -11.35
N GLN A 548 -28.84 9.11 -12.56
CA GLN A 548 -27.50 8.85 -13.03
C GLN A 548 -26.56 9.94 -12.48
N GLY A 549 -25.52 9.51 -11.77
CA GLY A 549 -24.44 10.36 -11.26
C GLY A 549 -23.28 10.44 -12.26
N PRO A 550 -22.09 10.87 -11.81
CA PRO A 550 -20.91 10.94 -12.67
C PRO A 550 -20.48 9.55 -13.15
N VAL A 551 -19.88 9.51 -14.34
CA VAL A 551 -19.10 8.36 -14.81
C VAL A 551 -17.64 8.75 -14.69
N GLU A 552 -16.92 8.09 -13.79
CA GLU A 552 -15.49 8.32 -13.60
C GLU A 552 -14.70 7.34 -14.46
N VAL A 553 -13.66 7.84 -15.14
CA VAL A 553 -12.84 7.03 -16.04
C VAL A 553 -11.49 6.83 -15.38
N GLU A 554 -11.23 5.61 -14.93
CA GLU A 554 -9.93 5.18 -14.40
C GLU A 554 -9.08 4.65 -15.57
N THR A 555 -7.82 5.08 -15.65
CA THR A 555 -6.88 4.57 -16.64
C THR A 555 -5.97 3.53 -15.98
N VAL A 556 -6.10 2.28 -16.38
CA VAL A 556 -5.38 1.15 -15.79
C VAL A 556 -4.44 0.46 -16.81
N PRO A 557 -3.46 -0.33 -16.35
CA PRO A 557 -2.68 -1.21 -17.21
C PRO A 557 -3.55 -2.06 -18.18
N GLY A 558 -3.24 -1.98 -19.47
CA GLY A 558 -3.86 -2.77 -20.53
C GLY A 558 -3.12 -4.09 -20.82
N ALA A 559 -3.38 -4.67 -21.99
CA ALA A 559 -2.68 -5.87 -22.44
C ALA A 559 -1.17 -5.62 -22.62
N GLY A 560 -0.33 -6.62 -22.30
CA GLY A 560 1.12 -6.56 -22.51
C GLY A 560 1.92 -5.88 -21.39
N TRP A 561 1.28 -5.45 -20.29
CA TRP A 561 1.99 -5.00 -19.10
C TRP A 561 2.68 -6.15 -18.37
N SER A 562 3.85 -5.89 -17.81
CA SER A 562 4.51 -6.85 -16.92
C SER A 562 3.76 -6.99 -15.60
N ASN A 563 3.96 -8.13 -14.92
CA ASN A 563 3.77 -8.20 -13.48
C ASN A 563 4.79 -7.29 -12.77
N PHE A 564 4.59 -7.04 -11.47
CA PHE A 564 5.63 -6.42 -10.65
C PHE A 564 6.90 -7.28 -10.67
N SER A 565 8.05 -6.60 -10.73
CA SER A 565 9.36 -7.21 -10.62
C SER A 565 9.53 -7.89 -9.26
N GLN A 566 10.60 -8.68 -9.13
CA GLN A 566 11.13 -8.99 -7.80
C GLN A 566 11.55 -7.69 -7.09
N ALA A 567 11.61 -7.72 -5.76
CA ALA A 567 12.08 -6.58 -4.97
C ALA A 567 13.57 -6.31 -5.25
N TYR A 568 13.90 -5.03 -5.46
CA TYR A 568 15.29 -4.59 -5.55
C TYR A 568 15.98 -4.75 -4.19
N ARG A 569 17.20 -5.28 -4.20
CA ARG A 569 17.95 -5.63 -2.99
C ARG A 569 18.81 -4.48 -2.48
N VAL A 570 19.35 -3.68 -3.40
CA VAL A 570 20.24 -2.56 -3.05
C VAL A 570 19.93 -1.31 -3.89
N PRO A 571 20.09 -0.10 -3.33
CA PRO A 571 20.00 1.13 -4.11
C PRO A 571 21.04 1.14 -5.24
N GLY A 572 20.60 1.46 -6.46
CA GLY A 572 21.44 1.49 -7.66
C GLY A 572 21.35 0.24 -8.54
N GLU A 573 20.56 -0.77 -8.13
CA GLU A 573 20.34 -2.00 -8.90
C GLU A 573 19.68 -1.72 -10.26
N ALA A 574 20.01 -2.55 -11.26
CA ALA A 574 19.45 -2.46 -12.60
C ALA A 574 17.93 -2.75 -12.57
N VAL A 575 17.15 -2.00 -13.35
CA VAL A 575 15.70 -2.21 -13.39
C VAL A 575 15.38 -3.57 -14.00
N LEU A 576 14.53 -4.34 -13.30
CA LEU A 576 14.19 -5.71 -13.67
C LEU A 576 12.94 -5.81 -14.55
N SER A 577 12.11 -4.76 -14.57
CA SER A 577 10.93 -4.71 -15.44
C SER A 577 11.34 -4.52 -16.91
N PRO A 578 10.56 -5.05 -17.87
CA PRO A 578 10.83 -4.86 -19.29
C PRO A 578 10.98 -3.39 -19.67
N SER A 579 12.00 -3.07 -20.47
CA SER A 579 12.21 -1.74 -21.02
C SER A 579 12.87 -1.84 -22.41
N PRO A 580 12.66 -0.87 -23.32
CA PRO A 580 12.01 0.41 -23.08
C PRO A 580 10.48 0.33 -23.03
N ARG A 581 9.87 1.12 -22.15
CA ARG A 581 8.40 1.25 -22.03
C ARG A 581 8.02 2.70 -21.81
N ARG A 582 6.82 3.10 -22.19
CA ARG A 582 6.31 4.46 -21.97
C ARG A 582 5.74 4.64 -20.56
N PHE A 583 5.12 3.62 -20.00
CA PHE A 583 4.46 3.71 -18.71
C PHE A 583 5.17 2.86 -17.65
N LEU A 584 5.16 3.37 -16.42
CA LEU A 584 5.76 2.76 -15.24
C LEU A 584 4.80 2.89 -14.05
N ILE A 585 4.76 1.87 -13.20
CA ILE A 585 4.21 1.95 -11.84
C ILE A 585 5.30 1.49 -10.88
N ILE A 586 5.48 2.21 -9.79
CA ILE A 586 6.41 1.89 -8.70
C ILE A 586 5.59 1.45 -7.49
N GLU A 587 5.90 0.28 -6.93
CA GLU A 587 5.40 -0.17 -5.63
C GLU A 587 6.51 0.00 -4.59
N ALA A 588 6.16 0.55 -3.43
CA ALA A 588 7.03 0.62 -2.26
C ALA A 588 6.34 -0.06 -1.08
N ARG A 589 7.03 -1.01 -0.44
CA ARG A 589 6.58 -1.68 0.78
C ARG A 589 7.46 -1.28 1.96
N LEU A 590 6.84 -0.83 3.04
CA LEU A 590 7.51 -0.55 4.31
C LEU A 590 7.12 -1.66 5.28
N LEU A 591 8.10 -2.45 5.71
CA LEU A 591 7.88 -3.65 6.52
C LEU A 591 8.45 -3.46 7.93
N ALA A 592 7.75 -3.98 8.93
CA ALA A 592 8.15 -3.96 10.34
C ALA A 592 7.84 -5.31 11.02
N SER A 593 8.88 -6.01 11.46
CA SER A 593 8.75 -7.27 12.20
C SER A 593 8.48 -7.05 13.70
N THR A 594 8.86 -5.90 14.25
CA THR A 594 8.64 -5.55 15.66
C THR A 594 7.60 -4.42 15.82
N PRO A 595 6.98 -4.24 17.00
CA PRO A 595 5.99 -3.19 17.22
C PRO A 595 6.58 -1.80 17.41
N ASP A 596 7.86 -1.68 17.75
CA ASP A 596 8.42 -0.40 18.21
C ASP A 596 9.31 0.27 17.15
N THR A 597 9.42 -0.33 15.97
CA THR A 597 10.28 0.13 14.89
C THR A 597 9.51 0.35 13.59
N ALA A 598 9.83 1.41 12.86
CA ALA A 598 9.25 1.69 11.55
C ALA A 598 10.30 2.30 10.60
N ALA A 599 10.40 1.77 9.38
CA ALA A 599 11.27 2.33 8.35
C ALA A 599 10.75 3.68 7.85
N THR A 600 11.66 4.60 7.53
CA THR A 600 11.31 5.89 6.93
C THR A 600 11.85 5.95 5.51
N LEU A 601 10.98 6.18 4.53
CA LEU A 601 11.37 6.36 3.13
C LEU A 601 11.37 7.86 2.79
N ARG A 602 12.49 8.37 2.28
CA ARG A 602 12.65 9.78 1.89
C ARG A 602 12.55 10.01 0.41
N SER A 603 13.15 9.13 -0.40
CA SER A 603 13.08 9.28 -1.84
C SER A 603 13.20 7.99 -2.62
N ILE A 604 12.61 7.97 -3.82
CA ILE A 604 12.87 6.99 -4.88
C ILE A 604 13.29 7.75 -6.14
N SER A 605 14.30 7.25 -6.84
CA SER A 605 14.72 7.73 -8.15
C SER A 605 14.93 6.57 -9.12
N VAL A 606 14.47 6.74 -10.35
CA VAL A 606 14.70 5.79 -11.45
C VAL A 606 15.49 6.51 -12.55
N ALA A 607 16.69 6.03 -12.85
CA ALA A 607 17.50 6.52 -13.95
C ALA A 607 16.95 5.97 -15.28
N THR A 608 16.87 6.83 -16.29
CA THR A 608 16.35 6.52 -17.62
C THR A 608 17.32 6.95 -18.71
N LEU A 609 17.31 6.22 -19.82
CA LEU A 609 18.06 6.55 -21.03
C LEU A 609 17.10 6.66 -22.21
N GLN A 610 17.49 7.44 -23.21
CA GLN A 610 16.74 7.48 -24.47
C GLN A 610 16.98 6.19 -25.26
N PRO A 611 15.92 5.59 -25.82
CA PRO A 611 16.06 4.43 -26.68
C PRO A 611 16.62 4.85 -28.05
N VAL A 612 17.26 3.90 -28.75
CA VAL A 612 17.77 4.10 -30.11
C VAL A 612 16.71 3.87 -31.19
N ALA A 613 15.59 3.25 -30.84
CA ALA A 613 14.37 3.10 -31.64
C ALA A 613 13.13 3.16 -30.72
N SER A 614 11.98 3.66 -31.20
CA SER A 614 10.76 3.66 -30.39
C SER A 614 10.24 2.25 -30.11
N GLN A 615 10.49 1.31 -31.03
CA GLN A 615 10.21 -0.11 -30.85
C GLN A 615 11.23 -0.94 -31.63
N LEU A 616 11.65 -2.07 -31.06
CA LEU A 616 12.45 -3.10 -31.73
C LEU A 616 11.73 -4.42 -31.53
N VAL A 617 11.21 -5.01 -32.61
CA VAL A 617 10.57 -6.32 -32.60
C VAL A 617 11.47 -7.28 -33.36
N ALA A 618 11.78 -8.42 -32.77
CA ALA A 618 12.63 -9.40 -33.42
C ALA A 618 12.05 -10.81 -33.40
N GLU A 619 12.44 -11.56 -34.42
CA GLU A 619 12.10 -12.97 -34.54
C GLU A 619 13.16 -13.76 -35.27
N VAL A 620 13.21 -15.08 -35.03
CA VAL A 620 14.23 -15.99 -35.58
C VAL A 620 13.59 -17.12 -36.39
N SER A 621 14.20 -17.54 -37.49
CA SER A 621 13.78 -18.68 -38.31
C SER A 621 14.99 -19.57 -38.65
N PRO A 622 14.88 -20.91 -38.68
CA PRO A 622 13.69 -21.71 -38.35
C PRO A 622 13.39 -21.78 -36.85
N LYS A 623 12.10 -21.86 -36.48
CA LYS A 623 11.64 -21.93 -35.08
C LYS A 623 11.41 -23.34 -34.57
N SER A 624 11.15 -24.31 -35.44
CA SER A 624 10.80 -25.69 -35.08
C SER A 624 11.68 -26.69 -35.80
N GLU A 625 11.75 -27.90 -35.25
CA GLU A 625 12.53 -29.02 -35.81
C GLU A 625 14.02 -28.71 -35.96
N VAL A 626 14.54 -27.78 -35.17
CA VAL A 626 15.95 -27.41 -35.20
C VAL A 626 16.80 -28.55 -34.64
N ALA A 627 17.81 -28.95 -35.42
CA ALA A 627 18.73 -30.02 -35.05
C ALA A 627 19.52 -29.66 -33.78
N VAL A 628 19.49 -30.57 -32.78
CA VAL A 628 20.15 -30.36 -31.49
C VAL A 628 21.65 -30.64 -31.60
N GLY A 629 22.48 -29.67 -31.21
CA GLY A 629 23.93 -29.84 -31.15
C GLY A 629 24.63 -29.88 -32.51
N GLU A 630 23.94 -29.47 -33.57
CA GLU A 630 24.49 -29.37 -34.93
C GLU A 630 24.49 -27.90 -35.39
N PRO A 631 25.42 -27.48 -36.25
CA PRO A 631 25.36 -26.16 -36.88
C PRO A 631 24.11 -26.04 -37.76
N VAL A 632 23.27 -25.06 -37.46
CA VAL A 632 22.06 -24.73 -38.21
C VAL A 632 22.15 -23.27 -38.67
N ASP A 633 21.67 -23.03 -39.88
CA ASP A 633 21.56 -21.69 -40.42
C ASP A 633 20.26 -21.04 -39.94
N PHE A 634 20.40 -19.85 -39.36
CA PHE A 634 19.31 -19.03 -38.87
C PHE A 634 19.24 -17.71 -39.61
N GLU A 635 18.02 -17.20 -39.73
CA GLU A 635 17.72 -15.83 -40.11
C GLU A 635 17.01 -15.15 -38.95
N LEU A 636 17.55 -14.03 -38.48
CA LEU A 636 16.92 -13.23 -37.44
C LEU A 636 16.54 -11.88 -38.02
N TYR A 637 15.24 -11.59 -37.98
CA TYR A 637 14.65 -10.36 -38.47
C TYR A 637 14.46 -9.39 -37.32
N LEU A 638 14.83 -8.13 -37.52
CA LEU A 638 14.63 -7.01 -36.60
C LEU A 638 13.82 -5.94 -37.31
N ARG A 639 12.57 -5.76 -36.92
CA ARG A 639 11.76 -4.61 -37.31
C ARG A 639 11.94 -3.48 -36.31
N SER A 640 12.20 -2.30 -36.84
CA SER A 640 12.48 -1.09 -36.08
C SER A 640 11.43 -0.03 -36.37
N SER A 641 10.96 0.66 -35.32
CA SER A 641 10.13 1.85 -35.48
C SER A 641 10.81 3.04 -34.83
N PHE A 642 10.64 4.23 -35.41
CA PHE A 642 11.28 5.45 -34.94
C PHE A 642 10.25 6.56 -34.74
N ALA A 643 10.30 7.21 -33.57
CA ALA A 643 9.67 8.51 -33.40
C ALA A 643 10.56 9.61 -34.00
N SER A 644 9.99 10.76 -34.33
CA SER A 644 10.67 11.88 -35.01
C SER A 644 11.89 12.45 -34.25
N ASN A 645 12.04 12.14 -32.97
CA ASN A 645 13.12 12.60 -32.08
C ASN A 645 14.15 11.51 -31.74
N VAL A 646 14.09 10.32 -32.35
CA VAL A 646 15.00 9.20 -32.04
C VAL A 646 16.10 9.09 -33.10
N GLY A 647 17.36 9.02 -32.64
CA GLY A 647 18.56 9.13 -33.49
C GLY A 647 18.94 7.90 -34.32
N GLY A 648 18.31 6.76 -34.08
CA GLY A 648 18.62 5.51 -34.76
C GLY A 648 19.72 4.69 -34.10
N PHE A 649 20.05 3.56 -34.73
CA PHE A 649 21.13 2.66 -34.32
C PHE A 649 21.99 2.27 -35.52
N ASP A 650 23.24 1.96 -35.26
CA ASP A 650 24.22 1.44 -36.23
C ASP A 650 25.01 0.27 -35.65
N ARG A 651 24.73 -0.16 -34.40
CA ARG A 651 25.37 -1.32 -33.78
C ARG A 651 24.32 -2.34 -33.40
N LEU A 652 24.58 -3.60 -33.71
CA LEU A 652 23.74 -4.75 -33.36
C LEU A 652 24.56 -5.76 -32.57
N ARG A 653 23.95 -6.37 -31.57
CA ARG A 653 24.54 -7.47 -30.79
C ARG A 653 23.58 -8.64 -30.79
N LEU A 654 24.01 -9.73 -31.39
CA LEU A 654 23.35 -11.03 -31.36
C LEU A 654 24.03 -11.91 -30.31
N THR A 655 23.26 -12.43 -29.37
CA THR A 655 23.73 -13.37 -28.35
C THR A 655 23.03 -14.71 -28.56
N ALA A 656 23.82 -15.76 -28.79
CA ALA A 656 23.31 -17.11 -28.91
C ALA A 656 23.09 -17.75 -27.53
N PRO A 657 22.04 -18.58 -27.38
CA PRO A 657 21.79 -19.31 -26.15
C PRO A 657 22.88 -20.37 -25.90
N SER A 658 23.09 -20.74 -24.63
CA SER A 658 23.99 -21.83 -24.20
C SER A 658 25.41 -21.75 -24.77
N LEU A 659 25.92 -20.53 -24.95
CA LEU A 659 27.24 -20.23 -25.50
C LEU A 659 27.48 -20.79 -26.91
N GLY A 660 26.42 -20.95 -27.72
CA GLY A 660 26.52 -21.43 -29.09
C GLY A 660 27.34 -20.48 -29.96
N LYS A 661 28.36 -20.97 -30.67
CA LYS A 661 29.17 -20.12 -31.55
C LYS A 661 28.32 -19.51 -32.66
N VAL A 662 28.51 -18.24 -32.96
CA VAL A 662 27.81 -17.51 -34.01
C VAL A 662 28.79 -17.14 -35.12
N VAL A 663 28.49 -17.56 -36.35
CA VAL A 663 29.24 -17.17 -37.55
C VAL A 663 28.31 -16.42 -38.48
N LEU A 664 28.64 -15.17 -38.83
CA LEU A 664 27.79 -14.36 -39.68
C LEU A 664 27.93 -14.82 -41.14
N ARG A 665 26.80 -14.91 -41.85
CA ARG A 665 26.77 -15.22 -43.29
C ARG A 665 26.41 -14.02 -44.14
N GLY A 666 25.58 -13.13 -43.60
CA GLY A 666 25.22 -11.90 -44.29
C GLY A 666 24.26 -11.05 -43.47
N ILE A 667 24.14 -9.80 -43.90
CA ILE A 667 23.12 -8.87 -43.41
C ILE A 667 22.38 -8.30 -44.60
N ASP A 668 21.06 -8.19 -44.49
CA ASP A 668 20.22 -7.51 -45.45
C ASP A 668 19.47 -6.38 -44.77
N LEU A 669 19.41 -5.22 -45.43
CA LEU A 669 18.69 -4.04 -44.98
C LEU A 669 17.65 -3.67 -46.04
N GLY A 670 16.43 -3.35 -45.63
CA GLY A 670 15.35 -2.90 -46.51
C GLY A 670 14.07 -2.62 -45.74
N ASP A 671 12.97 -2.51 -46.46
CA ASP A 671 11.62 -2.70 -45.94
C ASP A 671 11.05 -4.06 -46.39
N GLU A 672 9.87 -4.43 -45.94
CA GLU A 672 9.28 -5.73 -46.27
C GLU A 672 9.07 -5.93 -47.79
N ASP A 673 8.72 -4.87 -48.52
CA ASP A 673 8.57 -4.91 -49.98
C ASP A 673 9.91 -5.19 -50.67
N ASP A 674 11.02 -4.60 -50.18
CA ASP A 674 12.38 -4.87 -50.66
C ASP A 674 12.79 -6.34 -50.46
N PHE A 675 12.41 -6.95 -49.32
CA PHE A 675 12.68 -8.36 -49.05
C PHE A 675 11.88 -9.28 -49.99
N VAL A 676 10.60 -8.97 -50.22
CA VAL A 676 9.75 -9.71 -51.16
C VAL A 676 10.24 -9.55 -52.61
N ALA A 677 10.68 -8.36 -52.99
CA ALA A 677 11.22 -8.06 -54.33
C ALA A 677 12.68 -8.49 -54.53
N ALA A 678 13.37 -8.92 -53.46
CA ALA A 678 14.81 -9.20 -53.42
C ALA A 678 15.68 -8.01 -53.88
N THR A 679 15.29 -6.79 -53.50
CA THR A 679 16.00 -5.52 -53.78
C THR A 679 16.75 -4.96 -52.56
N THR A 680 16.84 -5.72 -51.48
CA THR A 680 17.54 -5.33 -50.23
C THR A 680 19.00 -4.94 -50.45
N GLN A 681 19.52 -4.04 -49.62
CA GLN A 681 20.96 -3.81 -49.51
C GLN A 681 21.61 -4.98 -48.77
N SER A 682 22.28 -5.86 -49.52
CA SER A 682 22.88 -7.08 -49.00
C SER A 682 24.38 -6.96 -48.78
N PHE A 683 24.82 -7.20 -47.56
CA PHE A 683 26.24 -7.32 -47.21
C PHE A 683 26.63 -8.80 -47.15
N ARG A 684 27.63 -9.18 -47.95
CA ARG A 684 28.13 -10.57 -48.04
C ARG A 684 29.66 -10.58 -48.10
N ARG A 685 30.27 -11.70 -47.70
CA ARG A 685 31.70 -11.97 -47.92
C ARG A 685 31.90 -12.62 -49.29
N ALA A 686 32.83 -12.09 -50.07
CA ALA A 686 33.32 -12.79 -51.26
C ALA A 686 34.21 -13.97 -50.85
N ILE A 687 34.31 -15.00 -51.69
CA ILE A 687 35.15 -16.17 -51.44
C ILE A 687 36.61 -15.72 -51.26
N GLY A 688 37.17 -15.95 -50.07
CA GLY A 688 38.55 -15.56 -49.72
C GLY A 688 38.71 -14.14 -49.15
N ASP A 689 37.63 -13.38 -49.00
CA ASP A 689 37.61 -12.08 -48.30
C ASP A 689 37.13 -12.25 -46.84
N SER A 690 37.68 -11.43 -45.95
CA SER A 690 37.29 -11.35 -44.54
C SER A 690 36.24 -10.26 -44.28
N LEU A 691 36.07 -9.33 -45.23
CA LEU A 691 35.20 -8.16 -45.11
C LEU A 691 33.83 -8.44 -45.74
N PHE A 692 32.78 -7.96 -45.08
CA PHE A 692 31.42 -7.95 -45.61
C PHE A 692 31.20 -6.65 -46.39
N ARG A 693 30.86 -6.76 -47.67
CA ARG A 693 30.62 -5.61 -48.56
C ARG A 693 29.26 -5.71 -49.24
N ASP A 694 28.68 -4.56 -49.55
CA ASP A 694 27.51 -4.45 -50.43
C ASP A 694 27.93 -4.27 -51.91
N ALA A 695 26.94 -4.11 -52.81
CA ALA A 695 27.16 -3.89 -54.24
C ALA A 695 27.86 -2.56 -54.56
N GLN A 696 27.82 -1.59 -53.63
CA GLN A 696 28.43 -0.27 -53.74
C GLN A 696 29.83 -0.21 -53.09
N GLY A 697 30.27 -1.30 -52.46
CA GLY A 697 31.56 -1.43 -51.79
C GLY A 697 31.60 -0.90 -50.35
N GLN A 698 30.45 -0.55 -49.75
CA GLN A 698 30.38 -0.19 -48.33
C GLN A 698 30.69 -1.40 -47.46
N GLU A 699 31.46 -1.20 -46.40
CA GLU A 699 31.91 -2.25 -45.49
C GLU A 699 31.14 -2.18 -44.17
N LEU A 700 30.76 -3.34 -43.62
CA LEU A 700 30.32 -3.44 -42.23
C LEU A 700 31.44 -4.03 -41.36
N SER A 701 31.47 -3.66 -40.08
CA SER A 701 32.42 -4.21 -39.11
C SER A 701 31.77 -5.36 -38.34
N VAL A 702 32.52 -6.43 -38.10
CA VAL A 702 32.05 -7.59 -37.31
C VAL A 702 33.11 -7.93 -36.28
N SER A 703 32.67 -8.14 -35.05
CA SER A 703 33.52 -8.63 -33.96
C SER A 703 32.79 -9.71 -33.15
N GLY A 704 33.55 -10.55 -32.45
CA GLY A 704 32.98 -11.67 -31.68
C GLY A 704 32.52 -12.86 -32.55
N GLU A 705 32.91 -12.90 -33.82
CA GLU A 705 32.61 -14.04 -34.68
C GLU A 705 33.29 -15.33 -34.16
N GLY A 706 32.54 -16.44 -34.13
CA GLY A 706 32.98 -17.70 -33.53
C GLY A 706 32.87 -17.75 -32.01
N THR A 707 32.34 -16.69 -31.37
CA THR A 707 31.91 -16.68 -29.95
C THR A 707 30.38 -16.75 -29.86
N ASP A 708 29.83 -16.75 -28.65
CA ASP A 708 28.39 -16.69 -28.40
C ASP A 708 27.77 -15.30 -28.61
N SER A 709 28.60 -14.27 -28.65
CA SER A 709 28.18 -12.87 -28.77
C SER A 709 28.79 -12.22 -30.01
N LEU A 710 27.98 -12.09 -31.07
CA LEU A 710 28.36 -11.41 -32.29
C LEU A 710 27.97 -9.93 -32.22
N GLN A 711 28.91 -9.03 -32.52
CA GLN A 711 28.62 -7.60 -32.70
C GLN A 711 28.86 -7.19 -34.15
N VAL A 712 27.92 -6.41 -34.68
CA VAL A 712 27.93 -5.89 -36.04
C VAL A 712 27.79 -4.38 -35.98
N GLU A 713 28.63 -3.63 -36.68
CA GLU A 713 28.44 -2.20 -36.90
C GLU A 713 28.14 -1.93 -38.38
N LEU A 714 26.97 -1.33 -38.62
CA LEU A 714 26.46 -0.95 -39.92
C LEU A 714 27.18 0.32 -40.41
N PRO A 715 27.43 0.45 -41.73
CA PRO A 715 28.10 1.62 -42.29
C PRO A 715 27.25 2.90 -42.20
N VAL A 716 25.93 2.75 -42.12
CA VAL A 716 24.96 3.85 -41.99
C VAL A 716 23.93 3.45 -40.93
N ALA A 717 23.60 4.38 -40.04
CA ALA A 717 22.60 4.16 -39.01
C ALA A 717 21.19 3.97 -39.60
N THR A 718 20.50 2.95 -39.15
CA THR A 718 19.06 2.71 -39.34
C THR A 718 18.28 3.78 -38.59
N ARG A 719 17.39 4.50 -39.30
CA ARG A 719 16.64 5.67 -38.81
C ARG A 719 15.26 5.73 -39.47
N ALA A 720 14.43 6.68 -39.05
CA ALA A 720 13.06 6.88 -39.56
C ALA A 720 12.91 7.01 -41.08
N THR A 721 13.96 7.42 -41.81
CA THR A 721 13.96 7.58 -43.27
C THR A 721 14.80 6.52 -44.00
N GLY A 722 15.31 5.53 -43.26
CA GLY A 722 16.14 4.45 -43.77
C GLY A 722 15.39 3.11 -43.76
N PRO A 723 16.09 1.99 -43.97
CA PRO A 723 15.49 0.66 -43.86
C PRO A 723 14.90 0.47 -42.46
N ASP A 724 13.70 -0.09 -42.35
CA ASP A 724 13.05 -0.39 -41.07
C ASP A 724 13.21 -1.87 -40.67
N LEU A 725 13.70 -2.71 -41.58
CA LEU A 725 13.93 -4.14 -41.39
C LEU A 725 15.40 -4.50 -41.61
N VAL A 726 15.96 -5.25 -40.64
CA VAL A 726 17.30 -5.83 -40.72
C VAL A 726 17.20 -7.35 -40.59
N ARG A 727 17.79 -8.09 -41.54
CA ARG A 727 17.94 -9.55 -41.44
C ARG A 727 19.40 -9.89 -41.17
N LEU A 728 19.67 -10.61 -40.08
CA LEU A 728 20.96 -11.24 -39.81
C LEU A 728 20.87 -12.71 -40.19
N SER A 729 21.62 -13.11 -41.22
CA SER A 729 21.78 -14.52 -41.58
C SER A 729 23.05 -15.05 -40.93
N PHE A 730 22.97 -16.06 -40.08
CA PHE A 730 24.12 -16.60 -39.34
C PHE A 730 24.00 -18.12 -39.14
N THR A 731 25.12 -18.77 -38.85
CA THR A 731 25.16 -20.18 -38.45
C THR A 731 25.42 -20.25 -36.95
N SER A 732 24.62 -21.04 -36.23
CA SER A 732 24.83 -21.31 -34.79
C SER A 732 24.36 -22.71 -34.41
N THR A 733 24.59 -23.10 -33.15
CA THR A 733 24.20 -24.41 -32.62
C THR A 733 23.34 -24.24 -31.39
N VAL A 734 22.17 -24.89 -31.40
CA VAL A 734 21.22 -24.90 -30.28
C VAL A 734 21.31 -26.24 -29.56
N PHE A 735 21.43 -26.21 -28.23
CA PHE A 735 21.62 -27.41 -27.40
C PHE A 735 20.35 -27.85 -26.67
N GLN A 736 19.27 -27.07 -26.74
CA GLN A 736 18.03 -27.37 -26.04
C GLN A 736 16.81 -26.75 -26.71
N SER A 737 15.69 -27.46 -26.64
CA SER A 737 14.37 -26.90 -26.95
C SER A 737 14.01 -25.77 -25.98
N GLY A 738 13.41 -24.70 -26.51
CA GLY A 738 13.07 -23.51 -25.74
C GLY A 738 14.24 -22.52 -25.56
N SER A 739 15.32 -22.68 -26.33
CA SER A 739 16.44 -21.74 -26.30
C SER A 739 16.09 -20.44 -27.02
N THR A 740 16.46 -19.29 -26.45
CA THR A 740 16.12 -17.96 -27.00
C THR A 740 17.36 -17.20 -27.43
N PHE A 741 17.36 -16.67 -28.65
CA PHE A 741 18.40 -15.74 -29.11
C PHE A 741 18.15 -14.34 -28.55
N GLY A 742 19.20 -13.68 -28.08
CA GLY A 742 19.14 -12.27 -27.68
C GLY A 742 19.54 -11.36 -28.84
N LEU A 743 18.79 -10.28 -29.08
CA LEU A 743 19.18 -9.23 -30.00
C LEU A 743 19.07 -7.86 -29.33
N GLN A 744 20.12 -7.05 -29.47
CA GLN A 744 20.17 -5.68 -28.97
C GLN A 744 20.70 -4.73 -30.04
N ALA A 745 20.28 -3.46 -29.96
CA ALA A 745 20.77 -2.39 -30.82
C ALA A 745 21.34 -1.23 -29.98
N ALA A 746 22.36 -0.55 -30.51
CA ALA A 746 22.97 0.63 -29.91
C ALA A 746 23.41 1.62 -30.99
N SER A 747 23.66 2.86 -30.58
CA SER A 747 24.32 3.85 -31.43
C SER A 747 25.80 3.93 -31.09
N SER A 748 26.67 4.04 -32.10
CA SER A 748 28.09 4.36 -31.96
C SER A 748 28.34 5.67 -31.20
N SER A 749 27.39 6.60 -31.27
CA SER A 749 27.41 7.85 -30.49
C SER A 749 27.08 7.66 -29.00
N SER A 750 26.59 6.48 -28.60
CA SER A 750 26.24 6.12 -27.22
C SER A 750 26.53 4.62 -26.98
N PRO A 751 27.81 4.20 -27.00
CA PRO A 751 28.21 2.80 -27.12
C PRO A 751 27.83 1.92 -25.91
N ASP A 752 27.50 2.54 -24.78
CA ASP A 752 27.09 1.86 -23.53
C ASP A 752 25.57 1.73 -23.38
N THR A 753 24.78 2.28 -24.31
CA THR A 753 23.31 2.24 -24.26
C THR A 753 22.77 1.22 -25.26
N TRP A 754 22.58 -0.01 -24.78
CA TRP A 754 21.99 -1.09 -25.55
C TRP A 754 20.48 -1.18 -25.28
N GLN A 755 19.69 -1.19 -26.34
CA GLN A 755 18.26 -1.46 -26.32
C GLN A 755 18.02 -2.89 -26.77
N SER A 756 17.37 -3.71 -25.94
CA SER A 756 16.95 -5.05 -26.34
C SER A 756 15.74 -5.01 -27.27
N ALA A 757 15.68 -5.96 -28.20
CA ALA A 757 14.48 -6.21 -29.02
C ALA A 757 13.49 -7.11 -28.28
N ASP A 758 12.20 -6.77 -28.35
CA ASP A 758 11.12 -7.60 -27.84
C ASP A 758 10.86 -8.76 -28.82
N ALA A 759 10.62 -9.97 -28.29
CA ALA A 759 10.19 -11.10 -29.10
C ALA A 759 8.77 -10.85 -29.63
N GLY A 760 8.57 -10.96 -30.94
CA GLY A 760 7.26 -10.73 -31.55
C GLY A 760 7.19 -11.16 -33.00
N ASP A 761 6.24 -10.59 -33.72
CA ASP A 761 6.00 -10.82 -35.15
C ASP A 761 6.67 -9.67 -35.92
N ALA A 762 7.87 -9.91 -36.49
CA ALA A 762 8.68 -8.87 -37.10
C ALA A 762 8.46 -8.78 -38.62
N VAL A 763 8.06 -9.85 -39.29
CA VAL A 763 7.76 -9.93 -40.72
C VAL A 763 6.55 -10.84 -40.93
N GLY A 764 5.85 -10.68 -42.05
CA GLY A 764 4.76 -11.60 -42.39
C GLY A 764 5.24 -13.04 -42.62
N ASP A 765 4.31 -13.98 -42.52
CA ASP A 765 4.55 -15.43 -42.68
C ASP A 765 5.20 -15.83 -44.03
N GLU A 766 5.19 -14.94 -45.04
CA GLU A 766 5.89 -15.14 -46.32
C GLU A 766 7.42 -15.14 -46.17
N LEU A 767 7.96 -14.38 -45.20
CA LEU A 767 9.39 -14.25 -44.94
C LEU A 767 9.85 -15.15 -43.79
N ALA A 768 9.07 -15.26 -42.72
CA ALA A 768 9.35 -16.16 -41.60
C ALA A 768 8.05 -16.66 -40.97
N ALA A 769 7.89 -17.97 -40.84
CA ALA A 769 6.70 -18.55 -40.23
C ALA A 769 6.73 -18.50 -38.69
N GLY A 770 5.65 -18.02 -38.06
CA GLY A 770 5.46 -17.94 -36.60
C GLY A 770 5.97 -16.63 -35.98
N SER A 771 6.06 -16.51 -34.64
CA SER A 771 6.57 -15.29 -33.96
C SER A 771 7.61 -15.57 -32.85
N GLY A 772 8.49 -14.62 -32.57
CA GLY A 772 9.42 -14.63 -31.43
C GLY A 772 10.84 -15.14 -31.69
N LEU A 773 11.67 -15.13 -30.63
CA LEU A 773 13.11 -15.42 -30.66
C LEU A 773 13.48 -16.82 -30.13
N THR A 774 12.48 -17.62 -29.76
CA THR A 774 12.66 -18.93 -29.14
C THR A 774 12.60 -20.03 -30.18
N VAL A 775 13.56 -20.96 -30.09
CA VAL A 775 13.71 -22.09 -31.00
C VAL A 775 13.37 -23.40 -30.28
N LEU A 776 12.62 -24.25 -30.98
CA LEU A 776 12.17 -25.56 -30.54
C LEU A 776 12.91 -26.66 -31.29
N THR A 777 13.45 -27.60 -30.53
CA THR A 777 14.10 -28.80 -31.04
C THR A 777 13.20 -30.02 -30.78
N PRO A 778 13.33 -31.12 -31.56
CA PRO A 778 12.57 -32.35 -31.32
C PRO A 778 12.75 -32.90 -29.90
N LEU A 779 11.66 -33.38 -29.28
CA LEU A 779 11.66 -33.99 -27.94
C LEU A 779 12.19 -35.44 -28.02
N GLY A 780 13.26 -35.78 -27.29
CA GLY A 780 13.69 -37.20 -27.12
C GLY A 780 15.19 -37.54 -27.17
N GLY A 781 16.11 -36.58 -27.09
CA GLY A 781 17.56 -36.86 -27.03
C GLY A 781 18.05 -37.10 -25.58
N GLY A 782 19.05 -37.97 -25.38
CA GLY A 782 19.69 -38.17 -24.07
C GLY A 782 20.36 -36.90 -23.51
N GLN A 783 20.67 -36.88 -22.20
CA GLN A 783 21.18 -35.70 -21.47
C GLN A 783 22.58 -35.23 -21.89
N VAL A 784 23.38 -36.08 -22.53
CA VAL A 784 24.75 -35.75 -22.96
C VAL A 784 24.98 -36.31 -24.37
N ARG A 785 25.48 -35.48 -25.29
CA ARG A 785 25.88 -35.89 -26.65
C ARG A 785 27.38 -35.73 -26.80
N LEU A 786 28.07 -36.84 -27.10
CA LEU A 786 29.50 -36.86 -27.38
C LEU A 786 29.76 -36.41 -28.82
N SER A 787 30.69 -35.48 -29.03
CA SER A 787 31.20 -35.13 -30.36
C SER A 787 32.46 -35.94 -30.66
N ASP A 788 32.43 -36.71 -31.75
CA ASP A 788 33.42 -37.75 -32.09
C ASP A 788 34.66 -37.17 -32.81
N ALA A 789 35.29 -36.12 -32.23
CA ALA A 789 36.23 -35.26 -32.97
C ALA A 789 37.67 -35.17 -32.45
N SER A 790 38.09 -35.94 -31.42
CA SER A 790 39.49 -35.90 -30.96
C SER A 790 40.22 -37.23 -31.12
N SER A 791 41.53 -37.13 -31.39
CA SER A 791 42.42 -38.26 -31.61
C SER A 791 42.29 -39.27 -30.46
N ARG A 792 41.92 -40.51 -30.78
CA ARG A 792 41.86 -41.62 -29.80
C ARG A 792 43.23 -41.98 -29.21
N VAL A 793 44.29 -41.31 -29.65
CA VAL A 793 45.68 -41.46 -29.19
C VAL A 793 46.36 -40.10 -29.08
N PHE A 794 46.99 -39.78 -27.95
CA PHE A 794 47.85 -38.60 -27.81
C PHE A 794 49.22 -38.96 -27.22
N THR A 795 50.22 -38.14 -27.53
CA THR A 795 51.65 -38.37 -27.27
C THR A 795 52.24 -37.26 -26.41
N PRO A 796 52.08 -37.29 -25.07
CA PRO A 796 52.58 -36.26 -24.17
C PRO A 796 54.11 -36.34 -23.95
N ASN A 797 54.88 -36.29 -25.03
CA ASN A 797 56.36 -36.41 -25.04
C ASN A 797 57.06 -35.05 -25.07
N GLY A 798 56.31 -33.95 -25.21
CA GLY A 798 56.81 -32.58 -25.22
C GLY A 798 57.46 -32.15 -26.54
N ASP A 799 57.18 -32.84 -27.65
CA ASP A 799 57.69 -32.48 -28.98
C ASP A 799 56.87 -31.40 -29.70
N GLY A 800 55.78 -30.94 -29.08
CA GLY A 800 54.86 -29.93 -29.61
C GLY A 800 53.78 -30.51 -30.52
N ILE A 801 53.76 -31.83 -30.75
CA ILE A 801 52.84 -32.53 -31.65
C ILE A 801 51.98 -33.49 -30.85
N ASN A 802 50.65 -33.27 -30.85
CA ASN A 802 49.68 -34.16 -30.22
C ASN A 802 49.94 -34.43 -28.72
N ASP A 803 50.52 -33.45 -28.02
CA ASP A 803 50.87 -33.52 -26.60
C ASP A 803 49.67 -33.50 -25.64
N GLN A 804 48.48 -33.17 -26.13
CA GLN A 804 47.28 -33.02 -25.31
C GLN A 804 46.08 -33.72 -25.94
N ALA A 805 45.34 -34.46 -25.11
CA ALA A 805 44.00 -34.91 -25.44
C ALA A 805 43.00 -33.76 -25.25
N VAL A 806 42.09 -33.61 -26.21
CA VAL A 806 40.97 -32.66 -26.14
C VAL A 806 39.68 -33.45 -26.02
N PHE A 807 38.81 -33.12 -25.08
CA PHE A 807 37.50 -33.76 -24.92
C PHE A 807 36.43 -32.71 -25.14
N GLU A 808 35.62 -32.89 -26.19
CA GLU A 808 34.49 -32.01 -26.50
C GLU A 808 33.18 -32.80 -26.40
N PHE A 809 32.21 -32.25 -25.67
CA PHE A 809 30.87 -32.81 -25.55
C PHE A 809 29.84 -31.74 -25.22
N ALA A 810 28.58 -32.02 -25.53
CA ALA A 810 27.47 -31.13 -25.24
C ALA A 810 26.60 -31.70 -24.11
N VAL A 811 26.29 -30.86 -23.13
CA VAL A 811 25.28 -31.15 -22.10
C VAL A 811 23.94 -30.60 -22.59
N LEU A 812 22.95 -31.47 -22.64
CA LEU A 812 21.60 -31.19 -23.14
C LEU A 812 20.63 -31.21 -21.95
N THR A 813 19.61 -30.34 -21.96
CA THR A 813 18.43 -30.39 -21.08
C THR A 813 18.61 -30.08 -19.58
N ILE A 814 19.76 -29.56 -19.11
CA ILE A 814 20.00 -29.22 -17.69
C ILE A 814 20.14 -27.69 -17.52
N ASN A 815 19.13 -27.06 -16.91
CA ASN A 815 18.99 -25.59 -16.77
C ASN A 815 19.12 -25.10 -15.33
N VAL A 816 19.96 -25.76 -14.55
CA VAL A 816 20.31 -25.36 -13.19
C VAL A 816 21.82 -25.37 -13.07
N ASP A 817 22.34 -24.74 -12.01
CA ASP A 817 23.75 -24.71 -11.71
C ASP A 817 24.24 -26.13 -11.42
N ARG A 818 25.13 -26.67 -12.27
CA ARG A 818 25.73 -27.99 -12.03
C ARG A 818 27.22 -27.95 -12.32
N GLN A 819 27.93 -28.82 -11.61
CA GLN A 819 29.29 -29.14 -11.94
C GLN A 819 29.29 -30.15 -13.10
N VAL A 820 30.01 -29.82 -14.17
CA VAL A 820 30.20 -30.66 -15.34
C VAL A 820 31.67 -30.97 -15.49
N GLY A 821 32.01 -32.19 -15.89
CA GLY A 821 33.40 -32.56 -16.08
C GLY A 821 33.66 -33.92 -16.66
N ILE A 822 34.94 -34.28 -16.66
CA ILE A 822 35.40 -35.61 -17.01
C ILE A 822 36.29 -36.18 -15.91
N ASP A 823 36.14 -37.47 -15.68
CA ASP A 823 37.08 -38.26 -14.90
C ASP A 823 37.81 -39.25 -15.79
N LEU A 824 39.12 -39.30 -15.63
CA LEU A 824 39.99 -40.24 -16.32
C LEU A 824 40.38 -41.35 -15.35
N TYR A 825 40.23 -42.59 -15.79
CA TYR A 825 40.56 -43.79 -15.02
C TYR A 825 41.55 -44.66 -15.79
N ASP A 826 42.44 -45.35 -15.08
CA ASP A 826 43.17 -46.48 -15.65
C ASP A 826 42.26 -47.73 -15.77
N LEU A 827 42.76 -48.80 -16.40
CA LEU A 827 42.00 -50.05 -16.55
C LEU A 827 41.79 -50.81 -15.23
N SER A 828 42.47 -50.43 -14.14
CA SER A 828 42.23 -50.97 -12.80
C SER A 828 41.07 -50.29 -12.08
N GLY A 829 40.52 -49.22 -12.67
CA GLY A 829 39.47 -48.39 -12.08
C GLY A 829 40.00 -47.31 -11.14
N HIS A 830 41.32 -47.06 -11.13
CA HIS A 830 41.89 -45.96 -10.35
C HIS A 830 41.74 -44.64 -11.12
N ARG A 831 41.18 -43.62 -10.48
CA ARG A 831 41.02 -42.29 -11.08
C ARG A 831 42.37 -41.59 -11.12
N VAL A 832 42.83 -41.26 -12.31
CA VAL A 832 44.13 -40.61 -12.54
C VAL A 832 44.02 -39.10 -12.65
N ARG A 833 42.90 -38.57 -13.15
CA ARG A 833 42.69 -37.13 -13.32
C ARG A 833 41.22 -36.78 -13.25
N SER A 834 40.92 -35.63 -12.65
CA SER A 834 39.57 -35.07 -12.61
C SER A 834 39.58 -33.63 -13.15
N LEU A 835 38.75 -33.34 -14.15
CA LEU A 835 38.59 -32.00 -14.71
C LEU A 835 37.13 -31.57 -14.55
N ARG A 836 36.89 -30.35 -14.04
CA ARG A 836 35.57 -29.84 -13.66
C ARG A 836 35.41 -28.37 -14.08
N GLU A 837 34.18 -27.99 -14.41
CA GLU A 837 33.74 -26.63 -14.68
C GLU A 837 32.32 -26.46 -14.08
N THR A 838 32.04 -25.31 -13.45
CA THR A 838 30.70 -24.99 -12.92
C THR A 838 30.15 -23.79 -13.68
N ARG A 839 28.91 -23.91 -14.17
CA ARG A 839 28.18 -22.83 -14.86
C ARG A 839 26.80 -22.67 -14.22
N ASP A 840 26.29 -21.44 -14.19
CA ASP A 840 24.94 -21.12 -13.70
C ASP A 840 23.84 -21.86 -14.47
N LEU A 841 24.08 -22.13 -15.75
CA LEU A 841 23.30 -23.02 -16.61
C LEU A 841 24.23 -24.09 -17.17
N ALA A 842 24.02 -25.34 -16.77
CA ALA A 842 24.92 -26.43 -17.14
C ALA A 842 24.82 -26.88 -18.61
N ASN A 843 23.76 -26.49 -19.34
CA ASN A 843 23.60 -26.81 -20.75
C ASN A 843 24.58 -26.05 -21.66
N GLY A 844 25.00 -26.69 -22.76
CA GLY A 844 25.94 -26.11 -23.73
C GLY A 844 27.17 -26.97 -24.00
N LEU A 845 28.15 -26.39 -24.71
CA LEU A 845 29.38 -27.08 -25.12
C LEU A 845 30.45 -27.01 -24.03
N TYR A 846 31.09 -28.15 -23.74
CA TYR A 846 32.24 -28.26 -22.86
C TYR A 846 33.47 -28.72 -23.63
N ARG A 847 34.62 -28.15 -23.27
CA ARG A 847 35.93 -28.53 -23.81
C ARG A 847 36.93 -28.67 -22.68
N PHE A 848 37.39 -29.89 -22.43
CA PHE A 848 38.46 -30.17 -21.49
C PHE A 848 39.75 -30.56 -22.22
N GLN A 849 40.89 -30.23 -21.63
CA GLN A 849 42.20 -30.62 -22.16
C GLN A 849 42.94 -31.44 -21.10
N TRP A 850 43.65 -32.47 -21.54
CA TRP A 850 44.49 -33.30 -20.69
C TRP A 850 45.86 -33.48 -21.31
N ASP A 851 46.89 -33.20 -20.52
CA ASP A 851 48.31 -33.25 -20.88
C ASP A 851 48.97 -34.60 -20.54
N GLY A 852 48.17 -35.62 -20.21
CA GLY A 852 48.68 -36.93 -19.81
C GLY A 852 49.22 -36.98 -18.38
N ARG A 853 48.96 -35.99 -17.54
CA ARG A 853 49.40 -35.99 -16.14
C ARG A 853 48.28 -36.34 -15.16
N THR A 854 48.63 -36.92 -14.03
CA THR A 854 47.69 -37.16 -12.92
C THR A 854 47.30 -35.86 -12.21
N ASP A 855 46.39 -35.92 -11.23
CA ASP A 855 46.09 -34.80 -10.33
C ASP A 855 47.36 -34.28 -9.61
N ASP A 856 48.34 -35.15 -9.34
CA ASP A 856 49.65 -34.81 -8.74
C ASP A 856 50.71 -34.31 -9.76
N GLY A 857 50.34 -34.15 -11.02
CA GLY A 857 51.24 -33.66 -12.07
C GLY A 857 52.23 -34.69 -12.62
N VAL A 858 52.07 -35.97 -12.30
CA VAL A 858 52.94 -37.06 -12.78
C VAL A 858 52.45 -37.59 -14.12
N LEU A 859 53.35 -37.80 -15.09
CA LEU A 859 53.00 -38.35 -16.40
C LEU A 859 52.50 -39.79 -16.28
N VAL A 860 51.34 -40.10 -16.87
CA VAL A 860 50.74 -41.43 -16.82
C VAL A 860 51.42 -42.38 -17.81
N PRO A 861 51.60 -43.67 -17.49
CA PRO A 861 52.23 -44.63 -18.40
C PRO A 861 51.44 -44.82 -19.70
N PRO A 862 52.09 -45.23 -20.82
CA PRO A 862 51.39 -45.58 -22.05
C PRO A 862 50.35 -46.68 -21.80
N GLY A 863 49.17 -46.53 -22.38
CA GLY A 863 48.04 -47.42 -22.11
C GLY A 863 46.71 -46.83 -22.52
N ILE A 864 45.63 -47.58 -22.27
CA ILE A 864 44.25 -47.14 -22.51
C ILE A 864 43.68 -46.63 -21.19
N TYR A 865 43.07 -45.46 -21.23
CA TYR A 865 42.38 -44.83 -20.11
C TYR A 865 40.89 -44.69 -20.43
N ILE A 866 40.04 -44.85 -19.43
CA ILE A 866 38.60 -44.70 -19.52
C ILE A 866 38.24 -43.26 -19.15
N VAL A 867 37.45 -42.61 -19.99
CA VAL A 867 36.93 -41.25 -19.75
C VAL A 867 35.48 -41.40 -19.33
N ARG A 868 35.12 -40.95 -18.13
CA ARG A 868 33.72 -40.84 -17.67
C ARG A 868 33.29 -39.39 -17.74
N TYR A 869 32.22 -39.13 -18.49
CA TYR A 869 31.61 -37.80 -18.58
C TYR A 869 30.60 -37.66 -17.44
N GLU A 870 30.80 -36.65 -16.60
CA GLU A 870 30.02 -36.44 -15.38
C GLU A 870 29.24 -35.13 -15.47
N VAL A 871 27.95 -35.23 -15.19
CA VAL A 871 27.07 -34.10 -14.92
C VAL A 871 26.32 -34.44 -13.64
N ASP A 872 26.49 -33.62 -12.61
CA ASP A 872 25.80 -33.82 -11.34
C ASP A 872 24.28 -33.70 -11.59
N SER A 873 23.51 -34.79 -11.43
CA SER A 873 22.07 -34.80 -11.69
C SER A 873 21.33 -35.60 -10.63
N ASP A 874 20.23 -35.03 -10.12
CA ASP A 874 19.38 -35.65 -9.08
C ASP A 874 18.61 -36.90 -9.58
N ALA A 875 18.67 -37.20 -10.88
CA ALA A 875 17.84 -38.19 -11.55
C ALA A 875 18.66 -39.19 -12.37
N GLY A 876 19.56 -39.94 -11.72
CA GLY A 876 20.01 -41.29 -12.15
C GLY A 876 20.31 -41.51 -13.65
N GLY A 877 20.84 -40.50 -14.35
CA GLY A 877 21.10 -40.56 -15.79
C GLY A 877 22.31 -41.45 -16.13
N SER A 878 22.32 -42.06 -17.32
CA SER A 878 23.47 -42.81 -17.81
C SER A 878 24.65 -41.86 -18.04
N THR A 879 25.75 -42.00 -17.28
CA THR A 879 27.01 -41.30 -17.53
C THR A 879 27.71 -41.92 -18.76
N PRO A 880 27.88 -41.20 -19.87
CA PRO A 880 28.61 -41.73 -21.02
C PRO A 880 30.06 -42.05 -20.63
N THR A 881 30.64 -43.06 -21.26
CA THR A 881 32.06 -43.41 -21.11
C THR A 881 32.75 -43.51 -22.47
N GLY A 882 33.96 -42.97 -22.57
CA GLY A 882 34.84 -43.10 -23.73
C GLY A 882 36.17 -43.76 -23.37
N THR A 883 37.05 -43.94 -24.36
CA THR A 883 38.43 -44.39 -24.14
C THR A 883 39.40 -43.44 -24.83
N ILE A 884 40.56 -43.25 -24.23
CA ILE A 884 41.68 -42.47 -24.79
C ILE A 884 42.96 -43.27 -24.61
N SER A 885 43.81 -43.31 -25.63
CA SER A 885 45.09 -43.99 -25.57
C SER A 885 46.22 -42.99 -25.36
N VAL A 886 47.12 -43.30 -24.45
CA VAL A 886 48.38 -42.59 -24.25
C VAL A 886 49.48 -43.43 -24.87
N ALA A 887 50.29 -42.84 -25.75
CA ALA A 887 51.45 -43.49 -26.36
C ALA A 887 52.60 -42.49 -26.41
N TYR A 888 53.83 -42.85 -26.09
CA TYR A 888 55.00 -41.99 -26.28
C TYR A 888 56.30 -42.79 -26.19
#